data_AF-A0A8T3V2W7-F1
#
_entry.id   AF-A0A8T3V2W7-F1
#
_cell.length_a   1.000
_cell.length_b   1.000
_cell.length_c   1.000
_cell.angle_alpha   90.00
_cell.angle_beta   90.00
_cell.angle_gamma   90.00
#
_symmetry.space_group_name_H-M   'P 1'
#
loop_
_entity.id
_entity.type
_entity.pdbx_description
1 polymer ?
#
loop_
_entity_poly.entity_id
_entity_poly.type
_entity_poly.pdbx_seq_one_letter_code
_entity_poly.pdbx_strand_id
1 'polypeptide(L)'
;MNIKINTICFIILLFLLIGTASAEEMDNETLQQTIKQPEDEICQISPESQDEVMAGCENMEKLEASLSNEKIEAGNSKKAYASPITDSKLKVNIKAPDVKMHYKDGSKLTVTVKDELKKAVKKSKVKITIDGKTYTKTTDSKGKASINLNLKSGKYTVTTTFDETKNYHKNSVKSTVTIKSTIKAGDFSKYYKNKASYSATFYDKKGKLLKNTNIKFKLSSKSHSVKTNKKGKGKLAIDLKPGTYSISSINSKTSETITKKITIRTILETGDLTMDEKDGSKFTVKVLNSNGKVSPNKKVTLKVNGKTYTPKSDSKGIAAQTIDLPAGKYSITTEYEGLVHTNHITVNAVMKTASFSHITMIPDYVNVTVPYAFHNSAYTLKTGNDGIIKLPKKDVFAIHISETKHYLFSTAPQPGIDANVICYKTYLVPFDGSSLKSDYNKANLKGDGVLISKANDYTQIEFRSTTQCDADLFGLTMDKHRDDIEIITYLQNDLIKARILFFTGSYDEVGLRSNLGKLYEKNAYEINYNNYDQLTMNNAESIMFTNTGKSVIYDDSRNSIMPSISREDIKTKLIVNGIEELEKSESISYGRSDLYNVVRGFEVLQSYAIINNKVTYATLDKWLKVNSGYLSRIGIMNIYGMFLAGLETAWLADEIADNYAKEFNVKWDRKRTTTILGGINFDDTYLHILNADMGMNVAGNNQNSAMFRLMNSFYLPNIESYVLNPVAERYSNNLTNSLDSLYESVENNKFSIAQIGEMFYILCEDGSNATIVINSTSGISNAIIIDDDFAYKGSLVPTSCDCCSVGTTPVDIISGIGNTYAKIKRSSGNIIDNIMNKIHPLTVAGYMVSNLVTGIAGKIVTGSLTLGLASTIGTMMGIHGAGNYIKNKFVDKKDWHWAYEHVAFTRDGYMQGKKFFNIPKDDGTYDYVEVTINPDGSLNRNDALYVGDGYTKKLSKSETYQYFTEEKWTACNIPRKYQIYEVPYPL
;
A
#
# COMPACT_ATOMS: atom_id res chain seq x y z
N MET A 1 -51.81 -55.66 3.58
CA MET A 1 -51.79 -56.25 2.21
C MET A 1 -50.65 -55.58 1.47
N ASN A 2 -49.60 -56.31 1.06
CA ASN A 2 -48.36 -55.83 0.38
C ASN A 2 -47.73 -54.55 1.00
N ILE A 3 -46.91 -54.54 2.07
CA ILE A 3 -45.72 -55.38 2.43
C ILE A 3 -44.58 -55.15 1.39
N LYS A 4 -43.39 -54.64 1.75
CA LYS A 4 -42.47 -55.16 2.79
C LYS A 4 -41.52 -54.12 3.43
N ILE A 5 -40.87 -54.55 4.52
CA ILE A 5 -40.06 -53.80 5.52
C ILE A 5 -38.69 -54.51 5.72
N ASN A 6 -37.72 -53.81 6.35
CA ASN A 6 -36.40 -54.21 6.90
C ASN A 6 -35.16 -54.18 5.98
N THR A 7 -33.92 -53.76 6.35
CA THR A 7 -33.20 -53.41 7.63
C THR A 7 -32.12 -54.44 8.08
N ILE A 8 -30.83 -54.05 7.95
CA ILE A 8 -29.64 -54.30 8.83
C ILE A 8 -28.75 -55.62 8.78
N CYS A 9 -27.43 -55.40 8.48
CA CYS A 9 -26.15 -55.95 9.05
C CYS A 9 -25.46 -57.35 8.79
N PHE A 10 -24.11 -57.31 8.98
CA PHE A 10 -23.08 -58.37 9.29
C PHE A 10 -22.57 -59.29 8.14
N ILE A 11 -21.31 -59.81 8.06
CA ILE A 11 -19.99 -59.66 8.77
C ILE A 11 -18.84 -60.17 7.80
N ILE A 12 -17.69 -59.49 7.58
CA ILE A 12 -16.30 -59.65 8.14
C ILE A 12 -15.40 -60.88 7.74
N LEU A 13 -14.22 -60.55 7.14
CA LEU A 13 -12.85 -61.18 7.10
C LEU A 13 -12.39 -62.38 6.22
N LEU A 14 -11.13 -62.21 5.71
CA LEU A 14 -10.13 -63.16 5.12
C LEU A 14 -10.49 -63.90 3.81
N PHE A 15 -9.63 -63.98 2.78
CA PHE A 15 -8.17 -64.29 2.78
C PHE A 15 -7.28 -63.38 1.88
N LEU A 16 -5.96 -63.58 2.00
CA LEU A 16 -4.84 -62.76 1.50
C LEU A 16 -3.93 -63.50 0.48
N LEU A 17 -3.18 -62.73 -0.33
CA LEU A 17 -1.90 -63.07 -1.04
C LEU A 17 -2.02 -64.08 -2.24
N ILE A 18 -1.13 -64.13 -3.26
CA ILE A 18 0.28 -63.70 -3.46
C ILE A 18 0.52 -63.22 -4.94
N GLY A 19 1.39 -62.21 -5.14
CA GLY A 19 2.46 -62.06 -6.18
C GLY A 19 2.19 -62.20 -7.70
N THR A 20 3.02 -61.71 -8.64
CA THR A 20 4.40 -61.15 -8.58
C THR A 20 4.71 -60.15 -9.72
N ALA A 21 5.56 -59.14 -9.43
CA ALA A 21 6.76 -58.64 -10.16
C ALA A 21 6.87 -58.73 -11.71
N SER A 22 7.47 -57.75 -12.40
CA SER A 22 8.94 -57.48 -12.38
C SER A 22 9.38 -56.00 -12.29
N ALA A 23 10.64 -55.80 -11.89
CA ALA A 23 11.37 -54.52 -11.84
C ALA A 23 11.82 -54.04 -13.26
N GLU A 24 12.55 -52.92 -13.43
CA GLU A 24 13.96 -52.74 -13.04
C GLU A 24 14.29 -51.50 -12.16
N GLU A 25 15.52 -51.53 -11.61
CA GLU A 25 16.20 -50.59 -10.71
C GLU A 25 16.81 -49.39 -11.52
N MET A 26 17.63 -48.44 -11.03
CA MET A 26 18.50 -48.37 -9.85
C MET A 26 18.94 -46.92 -9.50
N ASP A 27 19.55 -46.78 -8.33
CA ASP A 27 20.07 -45.61 -7.60
C ASP A 27 20.68 -44.38 -8.33
N ASN A 28 20.24 -43.20 -7.85
CA ASN A 28 21.02 -42.21 -7.07
C ASN A 28 22.57 -42.15 -7.23
N GLU A 29 23.09 -41.00 -7.67
CA GLU A 29 24.18 -40.33 -6.93
C GLU A 29 24.24 -38.80 -7.14
N THR A 30 24.74 -38.10 -6.12
CA THR A 30 24.80 -36.63 -5.95
C THR A 30 25.73 -35.88 -6.89
N LEU A 31 25.47 -34.58 -7.13
CA LEU A 31 26.52 -33.56 -7.25
C LEU A 31 26.02 -32.15 -6.84
N GLN A 32 26.94 -31.34 -6.30
CA GLN A 32 26.64 -30.05 -5.64
C GLN A 32 26.63 -28.83 -6.59
N GLN A 33 26.24 -27.67 -6.06
CA GLN A 33 26.75 -26.32 -6.39
C GLN A 33 26.49 -25.82 -7.83
N THR A 34 25.66 -24.80 -8.10
CA THR A 34 25.78 -23.42 -7.59
C THR A 34 24.62 -22.58 -8.14
N ILE A 35 24.03 -21.71 -7.31
CA ILE A 35 23.02 -20.73 -7.74
C ILE A 35 23.70 -19.53 -8.40
N LYS A 36 23.22 -19.08 -9.57
CA LYS A 36 23.36 -17.69 -10.03
C LYS A 36 22.07 -17.16 -10.64
N GLN A 37 21.72 -15.94 -10.25
CA GLN A 37 20.55 -15.17 -10.68
C GLN A 37 20.62 -14.79 -12.17
N PRO A 38 19.47 -14.40 -12.73
CA PRO A 38 19.39 -13.35 -13.73
C PRO A 38 18.57 -12.16 -13.20
N GLU A 39 19.24 -11.03 -12.92
CA GLU A 39 18.57 -9.72 -12.85
C GLU A 39 19.39 -8.67 -13.63
N ASP A 40 18.63 -7.73 -14.19
CA ASP A 40 18.98 -6.39 -14.68
C ASP A 40 19.89 -6.22 -15.91
N GLU A 41 19.21 -6.16 -17.06
CA GLU A 41 19.64 -5.48 -18.28
C GLU A 41 19.22 -3.99 -18.25
N ILE A 42 20.12 -3.08 -17.84
CA ILE A 42 19.95 -1.63 -18.07
C ILE A 42 21.22 -1.05 -18.71
N CYS A 43 21.11 -0.53 -19.93
CA CYS A 43 22.22 0.03 -20.69
C CYS A 43 22.12 1.56 -20.87
N GLN A 44 22.86 2.25 -20.00
CA GLN A 44 23.65 3.49 -20.20
C GLN A 44 23.11 4.73 -20.95
N ILE A 45 23.33 5.91 -20.34
CA ILE A 45 23.68 7.16 -21.04
C ILE A 45 24.85 7.89 -20.32
N SER A 46 25.92 8.18 -21.10
CA SER A 46 27.04 9.16 -20.99
C SER A 46 27.50 9.80 -19.66
N PRO A 47 28.82 9.98 -19.49
CA PRO A 47 29.42 11.02 -18.64
C PRO A 47 30.01 12.20 -19.46
N GLU A 48 29.75 13.46 -19.07
CA GLU A 48 30.71 14.58 -19.32
C GLU A 48 30.41 15.86 -18.50
N SER A 49 31.48 16.48 -17.98
CA SER A 49 31.57 17.82 -17.35
C SER A 49 30.82 18.03 -16.01
N GLN A 50 31.22 18.93 -15.11
CA GLN A 50 32.47 19.64 -14.77
C GLN A 50 32.20 20.32 -13.41
N ASP A 51 33.22 20.56 -12.56
CA ASP A 51 33.36 21.84 -11.84
C ASP A 51 34.67 21.92 -11.04
N GLU A 52 35.16 23.14 -10.83
CA GLU A 52 36.42 23.48 -10.15
C GLU A 52 36.19 24.00 -8.71
N VAL A 53 37.30 24.47 -8.11
CA VAL A 53 37.42 25.56 -7.11
C VAL A 53 37.35 25.19 -5.60
N MET A 54 38.50 25.09 -4.91
CA MET A 54 39.04 26.22 -4.11
C MET A 54 40.32 25.92 -3.28
N ALA A 55 41.18 26.95 -3.23
CA ALA A 55 42.07 27.37 -2.13
C ALA A 55 43.28 26.50 -1.67
N GLY A 56 44.37 27.21 -1.35
CA GLY A 56 45.55 26.65 -0.66
C GLY A 56 46.88 27.31 -1.06
N CYS A 57 47.19 28.50 -0.53
CA CYS A 57 48.55 29.06 -0.57
C CYS A 57 49.19 28.97 0.82
N GLU A 58 50.42 28.49 0.92
CA GLU A 58 51.35 28.88 1.99
C GLU A 58 52.83 28.67 1.57
N ASN A 59 53.77 29.16 2.38
CA ASN A 59 55.05 29.76 1.94
C ASN A 59 56.32 28.89 2.12
N MET A 60 57.45 29.50 1.71
CA MET A 60 58.88 29.24 2.09
C MET A 60 59.66 28.24 1.22
N GLU A 61 60.98 28.38 0.97
CA GLU A 61 61.98 29.46 1.18
C GLU A 61 63.23 29.15 0.33
N LYS A 62 64.06 30.15 -0.05
CA LYS A 62 65.55 30.13 -0.22
C LYS A 62 66.23 29.05 -1.11
N LEU A 63 67.47 29.19 -1.61
CA LEU A 63 68.41 30.30 -1.82
C LEU A 63 69.31 29.94 -3.04
N GLU A 64 69.93 30.95 -3.64
CA GLU A 64 70.76 30.88 -4.86
C GLU A 64 72.16 30.23 -4.70
N ALA A 65 72.76 30.05 -5.89
CA ALA A 65 74.17 30.34 -6.22
C ALA A 65 75.21 29.22 -6.23
N SER A 66 75.90 29.16 -7.37
CA SER A 66 77.11 28.40 -7.66
C SER A 66 78.37 29.21 -7.35
N LEU A 67 79.51 28.53 -7.12
CA LEU A 67 80.71 28.65 -7.96
C LEU A 67 81.94 27.87 -7.45
N SER A 68 82.82 27.62 -8.43
CA SER A 68 84.29 27.51 -8.36
C SER A 68 84.94 26.13 -8.47
N ASN A 69 86.01 26.07 -9.28
CA ASN A 69 86.99 25.01 -9.37
C ASN A 69 88.23 25.54 -10.13
N GLU A 70 89.43 25.14 -9.71
CA GLU A 70 90.77 25.44 -10.28
C GLU A 70 91.81 24.56 -9.53
N LYS A 71 93.04 24.26 -9.97
CA LYS A 71 93.79 24.28 -11.25
C LYS A 71 95.12 23.53 -10.94
N ILE A 72 95.78 22.76 -11.84
CA ILE A 72 97.12 23.06 -12.44
C ILE A 72 97.78 21.74 -12.98
N GLU A 73 98.35 21.80 -14.21
CA GLU A 73 99.53 21.12 -14.86
C GLU A 73 99.92 19.63 -14.59
N ALA A 74 100.65 18.89 -15.46
CA ALA A 74 101.10 18.98 -16.87
C ALA A 74 101.64 17.59 -17.36
N GLY A 75 101.84 17.34 -18.68
CA GLY A 75 102.61 16.15 -19.15
C GLY A 75 102.45 15.72 -20.63
N ASN A 76 103.58 15.55 -21.35
CA ASN A 76 103.73 15.21 -22.78
C ASN A 76 103.23 13.81 -23.25
N SER A 77 102.81 13.70 -24.53
CA SER A 77 103.45 12.78 -25.50
C SER A 77 103.16 13.14 -26.97
N LYS A 78 104.08 12.77 -27.89
CA LYS A 78 104.03 13.08 -29.34
C LYS A 78 103.52 11.88 -30.17
N LYS A 79 102.81 12.14 -31.27
CA LYS A 79 103.08 11.54 -32.60
C LYS A 79 102.45 12.35 -33.75
N ALA A 80 102.92 12.12 -34.97
CA ALA A 80 102.85 13.08 -36.08
C ALA A 80 102.30 12.48 -37.40
N TYR A 81 102.29 13.33 -38.46
CA TYR A 81 102.06 13.06 -39.89
C TYR A 81 100.62 13.12 -40.47
N ALA A 82 100.24 14.36 -40.82
CA ALA A 82 99.95 14.83 -42.19
C ALA A 82 98.96 14.07 -43.13
N SER A 83 97.91 14.81 -43.51
CA SER A 83 97.19 14.78 -44.80
C SER A 83 96.30 13.55 -45.12
N PRO A 84 95.25 13.69 -45.98
CA PRO A 84 95.02 14.77 -46.94
C PRO A 84 93.70 15.56 -46.81
N ILE A 85 93.68 16.65 -47.57
CA ILE A 85 92.55 17.54 -47.88
C ILE A 85 91.27 16.76 -48.21
N THR A 86 90.18 17.06 -47.49
CA THR A 86 88.82 16.63 -47.85
C THR A 86 87.92 17.84 -48.11
N ASP A 87 87.48 17.94 -49.37
CA ASP A 87 86.36 18.72 -49.93
C ASP A 87 85.62 19.65 -48.94
N SER A 88 86.14 20.86 -48.71
CA SER A 88 85.57 21.81 -47.75
C SER A 88 84.29 22.46 -48.31
N LYS A 89 83.18 21.79 -48.07
CA LYS A 89 81.84 22.31 -48.39
C LYS A 89 81.59 23.62 -47.67
N LEU A 90 81.23 24.65 -48.42
CA LEU A 90 80.92 25.96 -47.86
C LEU A 90 79.61 25.88 -47.07
N LYS A 91 79.51 26.59 -45.93
CA LYS A 91 78.24 26.72 -45.21
C LYS A 91 77.30 27.62 -46.02
N VAL A 92 76.02 27.27 -46.06
CA VAL A 92 74.98 28.13 -46.65
C VAL A 92 74.24 28.90 -45.57
N ASN A 93 73.96 30.17 -45.84
CA ASN A 93 73.12 31.04 -45.03
C ASN A 93 71.78 31.21 -45.76
N ILE A 94 70.69 30.79 -45.10
CA ILE A 94 69.32 30.90 -45.60
C ILE A 94 68.63 32.09 -44.93
N LYS A 95 68.28 33.12 -45.71
CA LYS A 95 67.42 34.22 -45.25
C LYS A 95 65.98 33.98 -45.71
N ALA A 96 65.11 33.60 -44.77
CA ALA A 96 63.67 33.50 -44.94
C ALA A 96 62.98 34.57 -44.05
N PRO A 97 62.57 35.72 -44.59
CA PRO A 97 61.89 36.76 -43.81
C PRO A 97 60.42 36.39 -43.55
N ASP A 98 59.90 36.83 -42.41
CA ASP A 98 58.47 36.77 -42.10
C ASP A 98 57.64 37.52 -43.16
N VAL A 99 56.48 36.96 -43.52
CA VAL A 99 55.53 37.58 -44.46
C VAL A 99 54.24 37.92 -43.71
N LYS A 100 53.81 39.18 -43.81
CA LYS A 100 52.49 39.64 -43.34
C LYS A 100 51.72 40.11 -44.56
N MET A 101 50.64 39.40 -44.90
CA MET A 101 49.83 39.63 -46.10
C MET A 101 48.34 39.64 -45.76
N HIS A 102 47.49 40.18 -46.64
CA HIS A 102 46.05 39.95 -46.61
C HIS A 102 45.67 38.77 -47.50
N TYR A 103 44.55 38.11 -47.21
CA TYR A 103 44.09 36.94 -47.98
C TYR A 103 43.97 37.26 -49.49
N LYS A 104 44.77 36.54 -50.30
CA LYS A 104 44.96 36.72 -51.75
C LYS A 104 45.44 38.12 -52.19
N ASP A 105 46.31 38.79 -51.41
CA ASP A 105 46.93 40.05 -51.86
C ASP A 105 47.95 39.89 -53.01
N GLY A 106 48.55 38.71 -53.14
CA GLY A 106 49.52 38.34 -54.17
C GLY A 106 50.97 38.23 -53.68
N SER A 107 51.20 38.47 -52.40
CA SER A 107 52.49 38.31 -51.73
C SER A 107 52.99 36.86 -51.81
N LYS A 108 54.32 36.74 -51.87
CA LYS A 108 55.05 35.49 -51.99
C LYS A 108 56.04 35.39 -50.84
N LEU A 109 56.28 34.19 -50.36
CA LEU A 109 57.46 33.95 -49.52
C LEU A 109 58.66 33.82 -50.46
N THR A 110 59.64 34.71 -50.30
CA THR A 110 60.91 34.68 -51.03
C THR A 110 62.05 34.41 -50.06
N VAL A 111 62.67 33.25 -50.21
CA VAL A 111 63.87 32.86 -49.45
C VAL A 111 65.11 33.11 -50.29
N THR A 112 66.22 33.47 -49.64
CA THR A 112 67.51 33.70 -50.32
C THR A 112 68.58 32.80 -49.70
N VAL A 113 69.29 32.05 -50.53
CA VAL A 113 70.41 31.19 -50.13
C VAL A 113 71.71 31.76 -50.69
N LYS A 114 72.66 31.99 -49.78
CA LYS A 114 74.03 32.44 -50.09
C LYS A 114 75.03 31.53 -49.39
N ASP A 115 76.24 31.45 -49.91
CA ASP A 115 77.34 30.83 -49.18
C ASP A 115 77.94 31.80 -48.13
N GLU A 116 78.85 31.28 -47.31
CA GLU A 116 79.60 32.03 -46.30
C GLU A 116 80.42 33.21 -46.89
N LEU A 117 80.78 33.15 -48.18
CA LEU A 117 81.42 34.24 -48.93
C LEU A 117 80.40 35.27 -49.49
N LYS A 118 79.14 35.19 -49.06
CA LYS A 118 78.00 36.05 -49.47
C LYS A 118 77.63 35.95 -50.96
N LYS A 119 78.20 35.00 -51.70
CA LYS A 119 77.91 34.71 -53.11
C LYS A 119 76.62 33.89 -53.19
N ALA A 120 75.87 34.07 -54.28
CA ALA A 120 74.57 33.43 -54.46
C ALA A 120 74.73 31.93 -54.75
N VAL A 121 74.00 31.08 -54.04
CA VAL A 121 73.87 29.65 -54.35
C VAL A 121 72.82 29.51 -55.46
N LYS A 122 73.26 29.27 -56.69
CA LYS A 122 72.43 29.33 -57.92
C LYS A 122 72.06 27.93 -58.42
N LYS A 123 70.89 27.80 -59.04
CA LYS A 123 70.37 26.54 -59.63
C LYS A 123 70.27 25.33 -58.66
N SER A 124 70.24 25.58 -57.34
CA SER A 124 70.15 24.53 -56.31
C SER A 124 68.72 24.35 -55.79
N LYS A 125 68.37 23.14 -55.33
CA LYS A 125 67.04 22.83 -54.77
C LYS A 125 66.95 23.26 -53.30
N VAL A 126 65.88 23.97 -52.96
CA VAL A 126 65.48 24.35 -51.59
C VAL A 126 64.09 23.79 -51.31
N LYS A 127 63.89 23.17 -50.15
CA LYS A 127 62.59 22.69 -49.66
C LYS A 127 61.97 23.74 -48.74
N ILE A 128 60.76 24.19 -49.07
CA ILE A 128 59.99 25.14 -48.23
C ILE A 128 58.73 24.41 -47.75
N THR A 129 58.61 24.14 -46.45
CA THR A 129 57.48 23.43 -45.85
C THR A 129 56.59 24.38 -45.08
N ILE A 130 55.32 24.48 -45.47
CA ILE A 130 54.28 25.33 -44.86
C ILE A 130 52.96 24.57 -44.87
N ASP A 131 52.19 24.64 -43.77
CA ASP A 131 50.88 23.96 -43.64
C ASP A 131 50.93 22.46 -44.00
N GLY A 132 51.97 21.78 -43.50
CA GLY A 132 52.28 20.37 -43.80
C GLY A 132 52.81 20.09 -45.22
N LYS A 133 52.74 21.05 -46.15
CA LYS A 133 53.09 20.86 -47.56
C LYS A 133 54.48 21.37 -47.89
N THR A 134 55.31 20.49 -48.46
CA THR A 134 56.69 20.81 -48.89
C THR A 134 56.74 21.18 -50.38
N TYR A 135 57.34 22.34 -50.66
CA TYR A 135 57.56 22.87 -52.00
C TYR A 135 59.06 22.89 -52.31
N THR A 136 59.51 22.02 -53.21
CA THR A 136 60.87 22.07 -53.73
C THR A 136 60.97 23.15 -54.82
N LYS A 137 61.87 24.12 -54.64
CA LYS A 137 62.10 25.23 -55.59
C LYS A 137 63.59 25.39 -55.90
N THR A 138 63.88 25.70 -57.15
CA THR A 138 65.26 25.96 -57.61
C THR A 138 65.60 27.43 -57.42
N THR A 139 66.80 27.73 -56.91
CA THR A 139 67.29 29.10 -56.71
C THR A 139 67.70 29.78 -58.03
N ASP A 140 67.35 31.05 -58.19
CA ASP A 140 67.68 31.88 -59.35
C ASP A 140 69.16 32.33 -59.40
N SER A 141 69.51 33.19 -60.36
CA SER A 141 70.86 33.75 -60.52
C SER A 141 71.33 34.67 -59.38
N LYS A 142 70.42 35.05 -58.47
CA LYS A 142 70.64 35.86 -57.26
C LYS A 142 70.48 35.03 -55.97
N GLY A 143 70.31 33.71 -56.09
CA GLY A 143 70.18 32.77 -54.98
C GLY A 143 68.77 32.73 -54.37
N LYS A 144 67.75 33.26 -55.05
CA LYS A 144 66.39 33.35 -54.53
C LYS A 144 65.49 32.22 -55.00
N ALA A 145 64.66 31.71 -54.11
CA ALA A 145 63.55 30.81 -54.41
C ALA A 145 62.25 31.40 -53.86
N SER A 146 61.09 31.09 -54.46
CA SER A 146 59.81 31.66 -53.99
C SER A 146 58.61 30.75 -54.18
N ILE A 147 57.62 30.90 -53.28
CA ILE A 147 56.31 30.23 -53.35
C ILE A 147 55.16 31.25 -53.23
N ASN A 148 54.05 30.96 -53.92
CA ASN A 148 52.80 31.71 -53.77
C ASN A 148 52.06 31.23 -52.52
N LEU A 149 51.45 32.16 -51.78
CA LEU A 149 50.82 31.87 -50.48
C LEU A 149 49.28 31.79 -50.62
N ASN A 150 48.80 30.63 -51.09
CA ASN A 150 47.38 30.36 -51.35
C ASN A 150 46.67 29.64 -50.19
N LEU A 151 46.99 30.00 -48.94
CA LEU A 151 46.42 29.41 -47.73
C LEU A 151 45.23 30.23 -47.20
N LYS A 152 44.46 29.67 -46.27
CA LYS A 152 43.38 30.39 -45.55
C LYS A 152 43.96 31.53 -44.69
N SER A 153 43.12 32.43 -44.18
CA SER A 153 43.57 33.41 -43.20
C SER A 153 44.02 32.70 -41.91
N GLY A 154 45.22 33.01 -41.43
CA GLY A 154 45.83 32.32 -40.29
C GLY A 154 47.29 32.71 -40.07
N LYS A 155 47.93 32.11 -39.07
CA LYS A 155 49.37 32.22 -38.79
C LYS A 155 50.00 30.85 -39.02
N TYR A 156 50.99 30.79 -39.90
CA TYR A 156 51.63 29.56 -40.35
C TYR A 156 53.14 29.63 -40.08
N THR A 157 53.68 28.60 -39.44
CA THR A 157 55.13 28.39 -39.35
C THR A 157 55.63 27.82 -40.66
N VAL A 158 56.76 28.33 -41.16
CA VAL A 158 57.43 27.85 -42.36
C VAL A 158 58.84 27.40 -42.04
N THR A 159 59.17 26.18 -42.41
CA THR A 159 60.54 25.64 -42.36
C THR A 159 61.14 25.69 -43.76
N THR A 160 62.30 26.32 -43.91
CA THR A 160 63.06 26.34 -45.17
C THR A 160 64.35 25.57 -45.00
N THR A 161 64.52 24.48 -45.74
CA THR A 161 65.68 23.59 -45.66
C THR A 161 66.43 23.55 -46.99
N PHE A 162 67.75 23.68 -46.92
CA PHE A 162 68.69 23.36 -47.97
C PHE A 162 69.32 22.01 -47.62
N ASP A 163 69.19 21.02 -48.51
CA ASP A 163 69.78 19.69 -48.28
C ASP A 163 71.30 19.70 -48.53
N GLU A 164 72.00 18.70 -48.01
CA GLU A 164 73.43 18.50 -48.27
C GLU A 164 73.68 18.33 -49.79
N THR A 165 74.73 18.97 -50.32
CA THR A 165 75.16 18.78 -51.73
C THR A 165 76.65 18.46 -51.80
N LYS A 166 77.22 18.33 -53.01
CA LYS A 166 78.68 18.18 -53.18
C LYS A 166 79.45 19.39 -52.63
N ASN A 167 78.97 20.62 -52.87
CA ASN A 167 79.74 21.84 -52.60
C ASN A 167 79.30 22.59 -51.33
N TYR A 168 78.18 22.17 -50.72
CA TYR A 168 77.49 22.94 -49.67
C TYR A 168 76.88 22.05 -48.60
N HIS A 169 77.05 22.45 -47.34
CA HIS A 169 76.42 21.80 -46.18
C HIS A 169 74.92 22.08 -46.07
N LYS A 170 74.18 21.14 -45.47
CA LYS A 170 72.75 21.31 -45.12
C LYS A 170 72.55 22.47 -44.13
N ASN A 171 71.43 23.19 -44.27
CA ASN A 171 70.99 24.17 -43.28
C ASN A 171 69.45 24.27 -43.28
N SER A 172 68.85 24.69 -42.17
CA SER A 172 67.40 24.91 -42.06
C SER A 172 67.08 26.12 -41.17
N VAL A 173 66.08 26.92 -41.57
CA VAL A 173 65.61 28.08 -40.81
C VAL A 173 64.09 28.11 -40.74
N LYS A 174 63.55 28.69 -39.66
CA LYS A 174 62.11 28.92 -39.48
C LYS A 174 61.75 30.38 -39.73
N SER A 175 60.55 30.61 -40.25
CA SER A 175 59.93 31.94 -40.45
C SER A 175 58.41 31.84 -40.30
N THR A 176 57.71 32.98 -40.21
CA THR A 176 56.26 33.03 -40.05
C THR A 176 55.56 33.68 -41.24
N VAL A 177 54.52 33.03 -41.77
CA VAL A 177 53.56 33.62 -42.70
C VAL A 177 52.28 33.94 -41.96
N THR A 178 51.90 35.21 -41.89
CA THR A 178 50.62 35.67 -41.32
C THR A 178 49.72 36.19 -42.44
N ILE A 179 48.62 35.48 -42.70
CA ILE A 179 47.59 35.85 -43.67
C ILE A 179 46.41 36.47 -42.90
N LYS A 180 46.31 37.80 -42.91
CA LYS A 180 45.20 38.55 -42.32
C LYS A 180 43.91 38.30 -43.11
N SER A 181 42.84 37.95 -42.39
CA SER A 181 41.51 37.83 -42.99
C SER A 181 41.04 39.16 -43.60
N THR A 182 40.28 39.07 -44.68
CA THR A 182 39.54 40.18 -45.30
C THR A 182 38.09 40.26 -44.82
N ILE A 183 37.73 39.49 -43.78
CA ILE A 183 36.40 39.48 -43.14
C ILE A 183 36.57 39.53 -41.61
N LYS A 184 36.00 40.56 -40.97
CA LYS A 184 35.83 40.61 -39.50
C LYS A 184 34.37 40.28 -39.16
N ALA A 185 34.17 39.09 -38.61
CA ALA A 185 32.88 38.52 -38.23
C ALA A 185 32.97 37.84 -36.85
N GLY A 186 31.88 37.86 -36.08
CA GLY A 186 31.76 37.20 -34.78
C GLY A 186 30.43 36.46 -34.67
N ASP A 187 30.22 35.74 -33.58
CA ASP A 187 28.93 35.12 -33.29
C ASP A 187 27.88 36.18 -32.92
N PHE A 188 26.61 35.79 -32.95
CA PHE A 188 25.49 36.69 -32.72
C PHE A 188 24.35 35.98 -31.99
N SER A 189 23.80 36.63 -30.95
CA SER A 189 22.63 36.12 -30.23
C SER A 189 21.62 37.24 -30.00
N LYS A 190 20.34 36.87 -29.99
CA LYS A 190 19.20 37.73 -29.65
C LYS A 190 18.02 36.88 -29.21
N TYR A 191 17.03 37.49 -28.57
CA TYR A 191 15.74 36.86 -28.30
C TYR A 191 14.86 36.84 -29.55
N TYR A 192 13.86 35.95 -29.57
CA TYR A 192 12.87 35.86 -30.64
C TYR A 192 12.15 37.22 -30.85
N LYS A 193 11.71 37.47 -32.09
CA LYS A 193 11.14 38.76 -32.58
C LYS A 193 12.01 40.03 -32.41
N ASN A 194 13.21 39.95 -31.83
CA ASN A 194 14.11 41.11 -31.74
C ASN A 194 14.56 41.57 -33.13
N LYS A 195 14.53 42.88 -33.43
CA LYS A 195 14.85 43.42 -34.77
C LYS A 195 16.35 43.55 -35.08
N ALA A 196 17.24 43.16 -34.16
CA ALA A 196 18.68 43.19 -34.37
C ALA A 196 19.10 42.32 -35.58
N SER A 197 20.06 42.84 -36.34
CA SER A 197 20.59 42.24 -37.57
C SER A 197 22.02 41.73 -37.37
N TYR A 198 22.34 40.60 -37.98
CA TYR A 198 23.72 40.11 -38.07
C TYR A 198 24.58 41.09 -38.88
N SER A 199 25.89 41.14 -38.62
CA SER A 199 26.78 42.00 -39.41
C SER A 199 28.23 41.56 -39.40
N ALA A 200 28.90 41.77 -40.54
CA ALA A 200 30.34 41.55 -40.71
C ALA A 200 30.97 42.74 -41.45
N THR A 201 32.27 42.94 -41.26
CA THR A 201 33.05 44.01 -41.91
C THR A 201 34.01 43.41 -42.93
N PHE A 202 34.04 43.98 -44.13
CA PHE A 202 34.76 43.41 -45.28
C PHE A 202 35.84 44.36 -45.79
N TYR A 203 36.98 43.78 -46.15
CA TYR A 203 38.17 44.48 -46.63
C TYR A 203 38.54 43.98 -48.03
N ASP A 204 39.24 44.81 -48.80
CA ASP A 204 39.85 44.39 -50.05
C ASP A 204 41.15 43.63 -49.79
N LYS A 205 41.78 43.14 -50.86
CA LYS A 205 43.07 42.46 -50.79
C LYS A 205 44.23 43.35 -50.33
N LYS A 206 44.04 44.67 -50.16
CA LYS A 206 45.05 45.60 -49.61
C LYS A 206 44.72 46.02 -48.16
N GLY A 207 43.69 45.44 -47.54
CA GLY A 207 43.25 45.78 -46.19
C GLY A 207 42.39 47.04 -46.10
N LYS A 208 41.95 47.63 -47.22
CA LYS A 208 41.06 48.80 -47.24
C LYS A 208 39.59 48.37 -47.17
N LEU A 209 38.74 49.13 -46.49
CA LEU A 209 37.31 48.81 -46.37
C LEU A 209 36.62 48.76 -47.74
N LEU A 210 35.90 47.65 -48.02
CA LEU A 210 35.03 47.53 -49.20
C LEU A 210 33.77 48.35 -48.99
N LYS A 211 33.71 49.57 -49.54
CA LYS A 211 32.54 50.46 -49.45
C LYS A 211 31.57 50.19 -50.61
N ASN A 212 30.26 50.26 -50.38
CA ASN A 212 29.19 50.12 -51.38
C ASN A 212 29.32 48.86 -52.27
N THR A 213 29.90 47.79 -51.75
CA THR A 213 30.24 46.57 -52.48
C THR A 213 29.24 45.47 -52.15
N ASN A 214 28.76 44.74 -53.16
CA ASN A 214 27.97 43.53 -52.96
C ASN A 214 28.83 42.44 -52.31
N ILE A 215 28.40 41.92 -51.16
CA ILE A 215 28.96 40.73 -50.50
C ILE A 215 27.84 39.69 -50.31
N LYS A 216 28.18 38.46 -49.93
CA LYS A 216 27.17 37.40 -49.70
C LYS A 216 27.22 36.89 -48.25
N PHE A 217 26.06 36.66 -47.66
CA PHE A 217 25.88 35.88 -46.44
C PHE A 217 25.12 34.60 -46.77
N LYS A 218 25.57 33.44 -46.27
CA LYS A 218 24.86 32.16 -46.37
C LYS A 218 24.35 31.76 -44.98
N LEU A 219 23.04 31.73 -44.78
CA LEU A 219 22.38 31.41 -43.50
C LEU A 219 21.59 30.11 -43.68
N SER A 220 21.96 29.06 -42.95
CA SER A 220 21.27 27.74 -43.00
C SER A 220 20.86 27.28 -44.41
N SER A 221 21.84 27.26 -45.32
CA SER A 221 21.75 27.02 -46.79
C SER A 221 21.39 28.22 -47.69
N LYS A 222 20.51 29.14 -47.28
CA LYS A 222 20.04 30.25 -48.15
C LYS A 222 21.10 31.35 -48.30
N SER A 223 21.24 31.89 -49.51
CA SER A 223 22.25 32.89 -49.87
C SER A 223 21.63 34.27 -50.06
N HIS A 224 22.14 35.27 -49.36
CA HIS A 224 21.66 36.64 -49.35
C HIS A 224 22.79 37.58 -49.81
N SER A 225 22.55 38.37 -50.86
CA SER A 225 23.49 39.41 -51.30
C SER A 225 23.13 40.75 -50.67
N VAL A 226 24.09 41.44 -50.06
CA VAL A 226 23.87 42.77 -49.45
C VAL A 226 25.01 43.73 -49.79
N LYS A 227 24.70 45.04 -49.85
CA LYS A 227 25.72 46.09 -50.04
C LYS A 227 26.35 46.48 -48.71
N THR A 228 27.67 46.61 -48.70
CA THR A 228 28.42 47.19 -47.56
C THR A 228 28.25 48.71 -47.50
N ASN A 229 28.26 49.29 -46.30
CA ASN A 229 28.15 50.74 -46.12
C ASN A 229 29.52 51.48 -46.22
N LYS A 230 29.53 52.81 -45.98
CA LYS A 230 30.75 53.65 -45.94
C LYS A 230 31.84 53.15 -44.96
N LYS A 231 31.49 52.33 -43.96
CA LYS A 231 32.40 51.70 -42.98
C LYS A 231 32.73 50.23 -43.32
N GLY A 232 32.48 49.78 -44.55
CA GLY A 232 32.75 48.41 -45.02
C GLY A 232 31.88 47.32 -44.39
N LYS A 233 30.80 47.70 -43.70
CA LYS A 233 29.97 46.79 -42.91
C LYS A 233 28.73 46.37 -43.71
N GLY A 234 28.56 45.06 -43.91
CA GLY A 234 27.33 44.44 -44.40
C GLY A 234 26.42 44.06 -43.24
N LYS A 235 25.10 44.14 -43.42
CA LYS A 235 24.09 43.75 -42.43
C LYS A 235 23.08 42.78 -43.05
N LEU A 236 22.61 41.80 -42.27
CA LEU A 236 21.54 40.87 -42.66
C LEU A 236 20.49 40.81 -41.54
N ALA A 237 19.23 41.06 -41.87
CA ALA A 237 18.13 40.82 -40.95
C ALA A 237 17.97 39.31 -40.71
N ILE A 238 17.78 38.92 -39.45
CA ILE A 238 17.62 37.51 -39.05
C ILE A 238 16.19 37.37 -38.52
N ASP A 239 15.33 36.61 -39.20
CA ASP A 239 14.01 36.26 -38.68
C ASP A 239 13.86 34.73 -38.71
N LEU A 240 14.16 34.11 -37.58
CA LEU A 240 14.21 32.66 -37.39
C LEU A 240 13.55 32.35 -36.05
N LYS A 241 12.98 31.14 -35.91
CA LYS A 241 12.50 30.61 -34.63
C LYS A 241 13.68 30.43 -33.64
N PRO A 242 13.41 30.21 -32.34
CA PRO A 242 14.44 29.84 -31.38
C PRO A 242 15.26 28.64 -31.84
N GLY A 243 16.57 28.67 -31.56
CA GLY A 243 17.51 27.64 -32.01
C GLY A 243 18.90 28.18 -32.30
N THR A 244 19.80 27.27 -32.67
CA THR A 244 21.18 27.57 -33.09
C THR A 244 21.36 27.30 -34.57
N TYR A 245 21.93 28.27 -35.29
CA TYR A 245 22.10 28.26 -36.74
C TYR A 245 23.53 28.68 -37.12
N SER A 246 23.96 28.32 -38.33
CA SER A 246 25.26 28.73 -38.87
C SER A 246 25.11 29.82 -39.93
N ILE A 247 26.00 30.81 -39.90
CA ILE A 247 26.10 31.87 -40.91
C ILE A 247 27.52 31.97 -41.48
N SER A 248 27.64 31.90 -42.80
CA SER A 248 28.90 32.11 -43.51
C SER A 248 28.92 33.48 -44.18
N SER A 249 29.92 34.30 -43.84
CA SER A 249 30.18 35.60 -44.46
C SER A 249 31.17 35.41 -45.61
N ILE A 250 30.83 35.83 -46.82
CA ILE A 250 31.60 35.58 -48.05
C ILE A 250 32.01 36.90 -48.71
N ASN A 251 33.32 37.14 -48.83
CA ASN A 251 33.87 38.32 -49.48
C ASN A 251 33.89 38.13 -51.01
N SER A 252 33.01 38.80 -51.75
CA SER A 252 32.92 38.65 -53.20
C SER A 252 34.09 39.25 -54.01
N LYS A 253 35.10 39.87 -53.36
CA LYS A 253 36.33 40.35 -54.01
C LYS A 253 37.55 39.46 -53.81
N THR A 254 37.54 38.60 -52.79
CA THR A 254 38.64 37.64 -52.49
C THR A 254 38.19 36.18 -52.48
N SER A 255 36.88 35.94 -52.49
CA SER A 255 36.23 34.64 -52.26
C SER A 255 36.53 34.01 -50.89
N GLU A 256 37.03 34.79 -49.93
CA GLU A 256 37.19 34.33 -48.55
C GLU A 256 35.82 34.04 -47.92
N THR A 257 35.76 33.05 -47.03
CA THR A 257 34.54 32.68 -46.29
C THR A 257 34.86 32.46 -44.82
N ILE A 258 34.12 33.11 -43.92
CA ILE A 258 34.21 32.94 -42.46
C ILE A 258 32.84 32.53 -41.92
N THR A 259 32.76 31.40 -41.21
CA THR A 259 31.52 30.89 -40.61
C THR A 259 31.45 31.20 -39.10
N LYS A 260 30.25 31.55 -38.61
CA LYS A 260 29.94 31.92 -37.23
C LYS A 260 28.57 31.40 -36.79
N LYS A 261 28.31 31.43 -35.47
CA LYS A 261 27.08 30.94 -34.83
C LYS A 261 26.05 32.06 -34.68
N ILE A 262 24.80 31.74 -34.98
CA ILE A 262 23.61 32.53 -34.66
C ILE A 262 22.81 31.77 -33.60
N THR A 263 22.51 32.38 -32.45
CA THR A 263 21.67 31.76 -31.41
C THR A 263 20.45 32.64 -31.13
N ILE A 264 19.27 32.16 -31.52
CA ILE A 264 17.98 32.80 -31.22
C ILE A 264 17.44 32.18 -29.93
N ARG A 265 17.32 32.99 -28.88
CA ARG A 265 16.76 32.57 -27.59
C ARG A 265 15.24 32.61 -27.64
N THR A 266 14.59 31.65 -26.98
CA THR A 266 13.14 31.64 -26.75
C THR A 266 12.73 32.83 -25.87
N ILE A 267 11.45 33.20 -25.95
CA ILE A 267 10.81 34.19 -25.06
C ILE A 267 9.86 33.53 -24.05
N LEU A 268 9.94 32.21 -23.92
CA LEU A 268 9.22 31.38 -22.95
C LEU A 268 10.23 30.60 -22.11
N GLU A 269 10.11 30.69 -20.80
CA GLU A 269 10.79 29.85 -19.82
C GLU A 269 9.72 29.02 -19.10
N THR A 270 9.83 27.70 -19.18
CA THR A 270 8.86 26.71 -18.67
C THR A 270 9.58 25.40 -18.40
N GLY A 271 9.04 24.55 -17.53
CA GLY A 271 9.64 23.29 -17.11
C GLY A 271 8.58 22.24 -16.82
N ASP A 272 9.02 21.02 -16.55
CA ASP A 272 8.14 19.91 -16.18
C ASP A 272 7.60 20.12 -14.75
N LEU A 273 6.43 19.55 -14.46
CA LEU A 273 5.76 19.65 -13.17
C LEU A 273 5.60 18.26 -12.55
N THR A 274 6.07 18.08 -11.32
CA THR A 274 5.68 16.96 -10.46
C THR A 274 4.83 17.51 -9.33
N MET A 275 3.70 16.86 -9.06
CA MET A 275 2.71 17.27 -8.06
C MET A 275 2.00 16.06 -7.49
N ASP A 276 1.35 16.21 -6.35
CA ASP A 276 0.47 15.18 -5.78
C ASP A 276 -1.00 15.49 -6.12
N GLU A 277 -1.86 14.47 -6.17
CA GLU A 277 -3.29 14.68 -6.43
C GLU A 277 -3.90 15.72 -5.46
N LYS A 278 -4.51 16.77 -6.02
CA LYS A 278 -5.22 17.84 -5.29
C LYS A 278 -4.33 18.73 -4.41
N ASP A 279 -3.00 18.70 -4.56
CA ASP A 279 -2.08 19.59 -3.82
C ASP A 279 -2.23 21.10 -4.16
N GLY A 280 -2.94 21.42 -5.25
CA GLY A 280 -3.16 22.80 -5.73
C GLY A 280 -2.02 23.38 -6.57
N SER A 281 -1.04 22.55 -6.94
CA SER A 281 0.13 22.91 -7.76
C SER A 281 -0.25 23.54 -9.10
N LYS A 282 0.67 24.39 -9.58
CA LYS A 282 0.44 25.23 -10.77
C LYS A 282 1.54 25.01 -11.80
N PHE A 283 1.13 24.74 -13.03
CA PHE A 283 2.03 24.85 -14.17
C PHE A 283 2.33 26.32 -14.44
N THR A 284 3.60 26.69 -14.58
CA THR A 284 4.02 28.09 -14.73
C THR A 284 4.86 28.31 -15.98
N VAL A 285 4.51 29.35 -16.73
CA VAL A 285 5.25 29.82 -17.91
C VAL A 285 5.66 31.26 -17.70
N LYS A 286 6.95 31.54 -17.70
CA LYS A 286 7.50 32.90 -17.62
C LYS A 286 7.72 33.45 -19.04
N VAL A 287 7.05 34.56 -19.32
CA VAL A 287 7.03 35.22 -20.63
C VAL A 287 7.99 36.39 -20.63
N LEU A 288 8.90 36.40 -21.59
CA LEU A 288 9.84 37.48 -21.86
C LEU A 288 9.38 38.30 -23.08
N ASN A 289 9.93 39.50 -23.21
CA ASN A 289 9.85 40.30 -24.42
C ASN A 289 11.09 40.07 -25.30
N SER A 290 11.10 40.68 -26.49
CA SER A 290 12.20 40.57 -27.45
C SER A 290 13.54 41.13 -26.97
N ASN A 291 13.63 41.73 -25.79
CA ASN A 291 14.88 42.18 -25.17
C ASN A 291 15.31 41.29 -23.98
N GLY A 292 14.61 40.19 -23.71
CA GLY A 292 14.89 39.30 -22.59
C GLY A 292 14.43 39.81 -21.21
N LYS A 293 13.62 40.88 -21.17
CA LYS A 293 12.97 41.35 -19.94
C LYS A 293 11.59 40.71 -19.79
N VAL A 294 11.11 40.57 -18.56
CA VAL A 294 9.78 40.04 -18.24
C VAL A 294 8.66 40.82 -18.96
N SER A 295 7.58 40.13 -19.30
CA SER A 295 6.49 40.65 -20.14
C SER A 295 5.13 40.39 -19.47
N PRO A 296 4.62 41.35 -18.66
CA PRO A 296 3.32 41.24 -18.01
C PRO A 296 2.11 41.27 -18.96
N ASN A 297 0.97 40.82 -18.46
CA ASN A 297 -0.35 40.85 -19.10
C ASN A 297 -0.44 40.12 -20.46
N LYS A 298 0.42 39.12 -20.69
CA LYS A 298 0.43 38.28 -21.90
C LYS A 298 -0.40 37.02 -21.66
N LYS A 299 -1.36 36.75 -22.54
CA LYS A 299 -2.10 35.49 -22.56
C LYS A 299 -1.22 34.41 -23.18
N VAL A 300 -1.02 33.31 -22.47
CA VAL A 300 -0.35 32.09 -22.96
C VAL A 300 -1.41 31.00 -23.08
N THR A 301 -1.41 30.22 -24.16
CA THR A 301 -2.34 29.08 -24.30
C THR A 301 -1.66 27.81 -23.80
N LEU A 302 -2.32 27.08 -22.91
CA LEU A 302 -1.86 25.79 -22.40
C LEU A 302 -2.86 24.69 -22.80
N LYS A 303 -2.38 23.52 -23.21
CA LYS A 303 -3.22 22.37 -23.58
C LYS A 303 -2.72 21.11 -22.86
N VAL A 304 -3.57 20.45 -22.10
CA VAL A 304 -3.27 19.20 -21.37
C VAL A 304 -4.53 18.36 -21.21
N ASN A 305 -4.43 17.04 -21.41
CA ASN A 305 -5.53 16.07 -21.28
C ASN A 305 -6.86 16.53 -21.94
N GLY A 306 -6.78 16.98 -23.19
CA GLY A 306 -7.94 17.51 -23.96
C GLY A 306 -8.45 18.90 -23.55
N LYS A 307 -8.03 19.44 -22.40
CA LYS A 307 -8.47 20.73 -21.85
C LYS A 307 -7.52 21.86 -22.25
N THR A 308 -8.08 23.05 -22.51
CA THR A 308 -7.32 24.25 -22.90
C THR A 308 -7.49 25.36 -21.86
N TYR A 309 -6.39 26.00 -21.47
CA TYR A 309 -6.34 27.11 -20.52
C TYR A 309 -5.66 28.34 -21.16
N THR A 310 -5.98 29.55 -20.71
CA THR A 310 -5.36 30.80 -21.20
C THR A 310 -4.93 31.77 -20.08
N PRO A 311 -4.02 31.37 -19.17
CA PRO A 311 -3.53 32.24 -18.11
C PRO A 311 -2.84 33.51 -18.66
N LYS A 312 -2.93 34.60 -17.90
CA LYS A 312 -2.21 35.86 -18.16
C LYS A 312 -0.94 35.92 -17.29
N SER A 313 0.14 36.47 -17.84
CA SER A 313 1.34 36.74 -17.07
C SER A 313 1.18 37.90 -16.07
N ASP A 314 1.74 37.73 -14.87
CA ASP A 314 1.75 38.72 -13.78
C ASP A 314 2.82 39.82 -13.98
N SER A 315 3.04 40.66 -12.96
CA SER A 315 4.08 41.70 -12.95
C SER A 315 5.52 41.16 -13.05
N LYS A 316 5.75 39.89 -12.67
CA LYS A 316 7.03 39.16 -12.84
C LYS A 316 7.10 38.44 -14.20
N GLY A 317 6.07 38.56 -15.04
CA GLY A 317 5.96 37.88 -16.33
C GLY A 317 5.53 36.42 -16.25
N ILE A 318 5.08 35.93 -15.09
CA ILE A 318 4.70 34.52 -14.87
C ILE A 318 3.21 34.33 -15.11
N ALA A 319 2.85 33.50 -16.09
CA ALA A 319 1.50 32.99 -16.28
C ALA A 319 1.40 31.63 -15.57
N ALA A 320 0.49 31.51 -14.59
CA ALA A 320 0.33 30.32 -13.77
C ALA A 320 -1.08 29.72 -13.93
N GLN A 321 -1.19 28.39 -13.99
CA GLN A 321 -2.44 27.66 -14.11
C GLN A 321 -2.45 26.48 -13.15
N THR A 322 -3.43 26.42 -12.25
CA THR A 322 -3.67 25.22 -11.41
C THR A 322 -4.01 24.03 -12.30
N ILE A 323 -3.37 22.91 -12.03
CA ILE A 323 -3.61 21.64 -12.72
C ILE A 323 -4.43 20.75 -11.76
N ASP A 324 -5.49 20.17 -12.30
CA ASP A 324 -6.38 19.26 -11.60
C ASP A 324 -6.60 18.06 -12.53
N LEU A 325 -5.87 16.99 -12.26
CA LEU A 325 -5.76 15.76 -13.03
C LEU A 325 -5.58 14.61 -12.02
N PRO A 326 -6.11 13.41 -12.32
CA PRO A 326 -5.84 12.24 -11.49
C PRO A 326 -4.38 11.79 -11.60
N ALA A 327 -3.97 10.86 -10.74
CA ALA A 327 -2.63 10.28 -10.75
C ALA A 327 -2.24 9.71 -12.14
N GLY A 328 -1.04 10.03 -12.61
CA GLY A 328 -0.59 9.63 -13.94
C GLY A 328 0.50 10.53 -14.54
N LYS A 329 0.84 10.25 -15.81
CA LYS A 329 1.81 11.03 -16.59
C LYS A 329 1.11 11.67 -17.80
N TYR A 330 1.30 12.96 -17.97
CA TYR A 330 0.65 13.77 -19.01
C TYR A 330 1.66 14.63 -19.75
N SER A 331 1.35 14.99 -20.99
CA SER A 331 2.07 16.04 -21.72
C SER A 331 1.24 17.33 -21.74
N ILE A 332 1.89 18.46 -21.46
CA ILE A 332 1.31 19.79 -21.53
C ILE A 332 2.02 20.61 -22.60
N THR A 333 1.24 21.21 -23.51
CA THR A 333 1.76 22.05 -24.60
C THR A 333 1.48 23.52 -24.31
N THR A 334 2.53 24.34 -24.40
CA THR A 334 2.50 25.80 -24.26
C THR A 334 2.61 26.47 -25.63
N GLU A 335 1.70 27.38 -25.95
CA GLU A 335 1.67 28.13 -27.21
C GLU A 335 1.65 29.66 -26.95
N TYR A 336 2.59 30.39 -27.56
CA TYR A 336 2.66 31.86 -27.51
C TYR A 336 3.45 32.43 -28.70
N GLU A 337 2.93 33.48 -29.36
CA GLU A 337 3.57 34.14 -30.54
C GLU A 337 4.08 33.20 -31.66
N GLY A 338 3.44 32.03 -31.83
CA GLY A 338 3.83 31.01 -32.82
C GLY A 338 5.02 30.12 -32.41
N LEU A 339 5.44 30.23 -31.15
CA LEU A 339 6.25 29.24 -30.44
C LEU A 339 5.33 28.17 -29.85
N VAL A 340 5.82 26.93 -29.85
CA VAL A 340 5.19 25.77 -29.23
C VAL A 340 6.28 25.08 -28.41
N HIS A 341 5.98 24.71 -27.17
CA HIS A 341 6.88 23.97 -26.29
C HIS A 341 6.08 22.91 -25.52
N THR A 342 6.66 21.75 -25.28
CA THR A 342 6.00 20.64 -24.58
C THR A 342 6.78 20.30 -23.32
N ASN A 343 6.07 20.20 -22.20
CA ASN A 343 6.57 19.74 -20.91
C ASN A 343 5.78 18.51 -20.47
N HIS A 344 6.30 17.81 -19.47
CA HIS A 344 5.62 16.69 -18.81
C HIS A 344 5.00 17.14 -17.48
N ILE A 345 3.88 16.53 -17.13
CA ILE A 345 3.29 16.59 -15.80
C ILE A 345 3.23 15.18 -15.23
N THR A 346 3.78 14.98 -14.05
CA THR A 346 3.61 13.76 -13.25
C THR A 346 2.73 14.10 -12.05
N VAL A 347 1.62 13.39 -11.91
CA VAL A 347 0.73 13.49 -10.75
C VAL A 347 0.86 12.19 -9.95
N ASN A 348 1.28 12.29 -8.69
CA ASN A 348 1.37 11.14 -7.79
C ASN A 348 0.02 10.93 -7.09
N ALA A 349 -0.36 9.66 -6.88
CA ALA A 349 -1.54 9.33 -6.08
C ALA A 349 -1.30 9.67 -4.61
N VAL A 350 -2.28 10.31 -3.95
CA VAL A 350 -2.23 10.52 -2.50
C VAL A 350 -2.81 9.28 -1.81
N MET A 351 -1.97 8.57 -1.06
CA MET A 351 -2.38 7.39 -0.29
C MET A 351 -3.46 7.79 0.72
N LYS A 352 -4.59 7.08 0.72
CA LYS A 352 -5.58 7.21 1.81
C LYS A 352 -5.03 6.48 3.02
N THR A 353 -5.13 7.11 4.19
CA THR A 353 -4.69 6.52 5.47
C THR A 353 -5.86 6.45 6.45
N ALA A 354 -5.82 5.46 7.33
CA ALA A 354 -6.76 5.27 8.43
C ALA A 354 -5.99 5.07 9.73
N SER A 355 -6.45 5.70 10.80
CA SER A 355 -6.00 5.39 12.16
C SER A 355 -6.74 4.14 12.63
N PHE A 356 -6.04 3.18 13.22
CA PHE A 356 -6.64 2.00 13.80
C PHE A 356 -6.05 1.65 15.15
N SER A 357 -6.81 0.92 15.95
CA SER A 357 -6.32 0.32 17.18
C SER A 357 -6.92 -1.05 17.41
N HIS A 358 -6.08 -1.99 17.85
CA HIS A 358 -6.49 -3.30 18.34
C HIS A 358 -6.34 -3.34 19.85
N ILE A 359 -7.37 -3.80 20.56
CA ILE A 359 -7.37 -3.91 22.02
C ILE A 359 -7.48 -5.38 22.40
N THR A 360 -6.48 -5.92 23.09
CA THR A 360 -6.61 -7.20 23.81
C THR A 360 -6.95 -6.91 25.26
N MET A 361 -8.03 -7.52 25.74
CA MET A 361 -8.52 -7.42 27.12
C MET A 361 -8.30 -8.76 27.80
N ILE A 362 -7.29 -8.81 28.67
CA ILE A 362 -6.93 -9.98 29.47
C ILE A 362 -7.66 -9.84 30.81
N PRO A 363 -8.46 -10.83 31.27
CA PRO A 363 -9.11 -10.79 32.58
C PRO A 363 -8.11 -10.46 33.70
N ASP A 364 -8.52 -9.69 34.69
CA ASP A 364 -7.70 -9.35 35.87
C ASP A 364 -7.89 -10.32 37.04
N TYR A 365 -8.50 -11.48 36.77
CA TYR A 365 -8.94 -12.46 37.76
C TYR A 365 -9.19 -13.83 37.12
N VAL A 366 -9.26 -14.85 37.97
CA VAL A 366 -9.89 -16.14 37.66
C VAL A 366 -11.05 -16.41 38.61
N ASN A 367 -11.91 -17.36 38.28
CA ASN A 367 -13.00 -17.79 39.15
C ASN A 367 -12.70 -19.16 39.76
N VAL A 368 -12.96 -19.31 41.05
CA VAL A 368 -12.92 -20.61 41.74
C VAL A 368 -14.28 -20.95 42.35
N THR A 369 -14.68 -22.21 42.17
CA THR A 369 -15.85 -22.81 42.81
C THR A 369 -15.43 -23.41 44.14
N VAL A 370 -16.22 -23.17 45.18
CA VAL A 370 -16.02 -23.71 46.54
C VAL A 370 -17.31 -24.40 47.04
N PRO A 371 -17.22 -25.33 48.01
CA PRO A 371 -18.39 -26.07 48.50
C PRO A 371 -19.56 -25.17 48.94
N TYR A 372 -19.24 -24.04 49.58
CA TYR A 372 -20.22 -23.02 49.96
C TYR A 372 -19.56 -21.63 49.95
N ALA A 373 -20.21 -20.64 49.35
CA ALA A 373 -19.76 -19.24 49.42
C ALA A 373 -20.75 -18.35 50.18
N PHE A 374 -20.29 -17.70 51.25
CA PHE A 374 -21.00 -16.61 51.90
C PHE A 374 -20.98 -15.34 51.05
N HIS A 375 -21.99 -14.48 51.19
CA HIS A 375 -22.03 -13.18 50.53
C HIS A 375 -20.86 -12.28 50.96
N ASN A 376 -20.06 -11.85 49.99
CA ASN A 376 -19.01 -10.83 50.12
C ASN A 376 -19.02 -9.99 48.84
N SER A 377 -19.39 -8.72 48.93
CA SER A 377 -19.61 -7.82 47.79
C SER A 377 -18.34 -7.49 46.98
N ALA A 378 -17.14 -7.79 47.49
CA ALA A 378 -15.88 -7.54 46.79
C ALA A 378 -15.35 -8.76 46.01
N TYR A 379 -15.77 -9.98 46.37
CA TYR A 379 -15.17 -11.21 45.84
C TYR A 379 -16.17 -12.31 45.46
N THR A 380 -17.39 -12.36 45.98
CA THR A 380 -18.31 -13.49 45.72
C THR A 380 -19.24 -13.19 44.56
N LEU A 381 -19.13 -13.96 43.47
CA LEU A 381 -19.98 -13.85 42.29
C LEU A 381 -21.26 -14.69 42.41
N LYS A 382 -21.21 -15.84 43.09
CA LYS A 382 -22.36 -16.72 43.36
C LYS A 382 -22.31 -17.19 44.81
N THR A 383 -23.39 -16.98 45.56
CA THR A 383 -23.54 -17.38 46.97
C THR A 383 -24.26 -18.72 47.12
N GLY A 384 -24.03 -19.40 48.25
CA GLY A 384 -24.64 -20.70 48.57
C GLY A 384 -23.76 -21.88 48.14
N ASN A 385 -24.37 -23.06 47.99
CA ASN A 385 -23.70 -24.27 47.51
C ASN A 385 -23.11 -24.07 46.11
N ASP A 386 -21.95 -24.70 45.86
CA ASP A 386 -21.16 -24.53 44.63
C ASP A 386 -20.95 -23.04 44.32
N GLY A 387 -20.59 -22.30 45.37
CA GLY A 387 -20.44 -20.85 45.32
C GLY A 387 -19.18 -20.45 44.55
N ILE A 388 -19.25 -19.31 43.87
CA ILE A 388 -18.16 -18.84 43.00
C ILE A 388 -17.51 -17.62 43.62
N ILE A 389 -16.19 -17.67 43.77
CA ILE A 389 -15.35 -16.60 44.31
C ILE A 389 -14.40 -16.12 43.19
N LYS A 390 -14.42 -14.80 42.97
CA LYS A 390 -13.47 -14.06 42.15
C LYS A 390 -12.12 -14.06 42.85
N LEU A 391 -11.08 -14.50 42.15
CA LEU A 391 -9.70 -14.57 42.62
C LEU A 391 -8.85 -13.63 41.75
N PRO A 392 -8.60 -12.37 42.18
CA PRO A 392 -7.85 -11.40 41.39
C PRO A 392 -6.42 -11.86 41.10
N LYS A 393 -5.96 -11.65 39.87
CA LYS A 393 -4.60 -11.95 39.40
C LYS A 393 -3.66 -10.79 39.70
N LYS A 394 -2.41 -11.12 40.00
CA LYS A 394 -1.29 -10.17 40.09
C LYS A 394 -0.35 -10.39 38.90
N ASP A 395 -0.85 -10.03 37.72
CA ASP A 395 -0.14 -10.18 36.45
C ASP A 395 1.01 -9.19 36.28
N VAL A 396 2.05 -9.64 35.57
CA VAL A 396 3.22 -8.88 35.14
C VAL A 396 3.27 -8.88 33.60
N PHE A 397 3.60 -7.73 33.01
CA PHE A 397 3.64 -7.52 31.56
C PHE A 397 4.97 -6.91 31.14
N ALA A 398 5.67 -7.51 30.18
CA ALA A 398 6.84 -6.95 29.53
C ALA A 398 6.50 -6.55 28.08
N ILE A 399 6.50 -5.25 27.79
CA ILE A 399 6.22 -4.71 26.45
C ILE A 399 7.55 -4.39 25.75
N HIS A 400 7.85 -5.13 24.67
CA HIS A 400 9.05 -5.00 23.86
C HIS A 400 8.68 -4.33 22.52
N ILE A 401 9.29 -3.19 22.21
CA ILE A 401 9.13 -2.49 20.90
C ILE A 401 10.38 -2.58 20.02
N SER A 402 11.50 -3.04 20.57
CA SER A 402 12.70 -3.46 19.85
C SER A 402 13.44 -4.51 20.67
N GLU A 403 14.51 -5.09 20.12
CA GLU A 403 15.37 -6.03 20.85
C GLU A 403 16.05 -5.39 22.09
N THR A 404 16.19 -4.06 22.11
CA THR A 404 16.90 -3.31 23.16
C THR A 404 15.99 -2.47 24.06
N LYS A 405 14.73 -2.23 23.68
CA LYS A 405 13.76 -1.42 24.45
C LYS A 405 12.57 -2.27 24.88
N HIS A 406 12.56 -2.61 26.16
CA HIS A 406 11.46 -3.25 26.86
C HIS A 406 11.04 -2.41 28.08
N TYR A 407 9.77 -2.52 28.46
CA TYR A 407 9.19 -1.85 29.63
C TYR A 407 8.37 -2.84 30.45
N LEU A 408 8.56 -2.83 31.77
CA LEU A 408 7.89 -3.75 32.69
C LEU A 408 6.75 -3.04 33.43
N PHE A 409 5.60 -3.71 33.50
CA PHE A 409 4.38 -3.26 34.16
C PHE A 409 3.81 -4.37 35.04
N SER A 410 2.99 -4.01 36.03
CA SER A 410 2.24 -4.98 36.81
C SER A 410 0.88 -4.44 37.24
N THR A 411 -0.07 -5.34 37.49
CA THR A 411 -1.39 -4.98 38.04
C THR A 411 -1.33 -4.60 39.52
N ALA A 412 -0.39 -5.20 40.27
CA ALA A 412 -0.10 -4.93 41.67
C ALA A 412 1.43 -4.99 41.92
N PRO A 413 1.95 -4.39 43.01
CA PRO A 413 3.36 -4.55 43.39
C PRO A 413 3.73 -6.03 43.53
N GLN A 414 4.90 -6.44 43.03
CA GLN A 414 5.41 -7.81 43.12
C GLN A 414 6.78 -7.82 43.82
N PRO A 415 7.00 -8.71 44.82
CA PRO A 415 8.30 -8.82 45.49
C PRO A 415 9.43 -9.12 44.51
N GLY A 416 10.51 -8.33 44.55
CA GLY A 416 11.69 -8.53 43.69
C GLY A 416 11.53 -8.09 42.23
N ILE A 417 10.39 -7.51 41.83
CA ILE A 417 10.14 -7.06 40.45
C ILE A 417 9.94 -5.53 40.44
N ASP A 418 10.86 -4.80 39.80
CA ASP A 418 10.74 -3.36 39.59
C ASP A 418 9.90 -3.06 38.33
N ALA A 419 8.61 -2.84 38.53
CA ALA A 419 7.61 -2.69 37.47
C ALA A 419 6.73 -1.45 37.67
N ASN A 420 6.30 -0.85 36.55
CA ASN A 420 5.33 0.24 36.55
C ASN A 420 3.94 -0.28 36.91
N VAL A 421 3.47 -0.03 38.13
CA VAL A 421 2.15 -0.50 38.57
C VAL A 421 1.04 0.28 37.84
N ILE A 422 0.15 -0.44 37.18
CA ILE A 422 -0.87 0.13 36.28
C ILE A 422 -1.92 0.93 37.06
N CYS A 423 -2.49 0.35 38.13
CA CYS A 423 -3.50 0.99 39.01
C CYS A 423 -4.56 1.80 38.25
N TYR A 424 -4.54 3.14 38.40
CA TYR A 424 -5.46 4.10 37.77
C TYR A 424 -4.82 4.88 36.61
N LYS A 425 -3.62 4.51 36.18
CA LYS A 425 -2.82 5.24 35.20
C LYS A 425 -2.75 4.45 33.89
N THR A 426 -2.91 5.15 32.77
CA THR A 426 -2.60 4.60 31.45
C THR A 426 -1.14 4.92 31.13
N TYR A 427 -0.45 3.95 30.56
CA TYR A 427 0.91 4.11 30.02
C TYR A 427 0.87 3.95 28.51
N LEU A 428 1.67 4.72 27.78
CA LEU A 428 1.88 4.62 26.33
C LEU A 428 3.37 4.37 26.07
N VAL A 429 3.66 3.23 25.46
CA VAL A 429 4.97 2.81 24.94
C VAL A 429 5.06 3.18 23.46
N PRO A 430 5.75 4.27 23.06
CA PRO A 430 5.70 4.79 21.69
C PRO A 430 6.53 3.97 20.69
N PHE A 431 6.03 3.75 19.47
CA PHE A 431 6.77 2.99 18.43
C PHE A 431 7.98 3.75 17.85
N ASP A 432 8.02 5.07 17.97
CA ASP A 432 9.18 5.89 17.60
C ASP A 432 10.38 5.70 18.57
N GLY A 433 10.19 4.93 19.65
CA GLY A 433 11.20 4.70 20.67
C GLY A 433 11.46 5.92 21.57
N SER A 434 10.59 6.93 21.55
CA SER A 434 10.58 8.00 22.57
C SER A 434 10.28 7.43 23.96
N SER A 435 10.56 8.23 25.00
CA SER A 435 10.39 7.82 26.40
C SER A 435 8.94 7.43 26.72
N LEU A 436 8.77 6.44 27.61
CA LEU A 436 7.49 6.05 28.20
C LEU A 436 6.66 7.27 28.62
N LYS A 437 5.42 7.36 28.12
CA LYS A 437 4.45 8.41 28.47
C LYS A 437 3.38 7.81 29.39
N SER A 438 2.81 8.59 30.30
CA SER A 438 1.73 8.10 31.16
C SER A 438 0.86 9.22 31.72
N ASP A 439 -0.44 8.96 31.83
CA ASP A 439 -1.48 9.91 32.26
C ASP A 439 -2.63 9.14 32.92
N TYR A 440 -3.40 9.79 33.80
CA TYR A 440 -4.64 9.24 34.34
C TYR A 440 -5.79 9.28 33.31
N ASN A 441 -5.80 10.29 32.44
CA ASN A 441 -6.75 10.38 31.34
C ASN A 441 -6.12 9.82 30.04
N LYS A 442 -6.56 8.61 29.65
CA LYS A 442 -6.20 7.94 28.40
C LYS A 442 -6.32 8.84 27.16
N ALA A 443 -7.24 9.80 27.14
CA ALA A 443 -7.44 10.71 26.01
C ALA A 443 -6.25 11.66 25.78
N ASN A 444 -5.42 11.94 26.80
CA ASN A 444 -4.24 12.80 26.68
C ASN A 444 -3.07 12.11 25.96
N LEU A 445 -3.04 10.78 25.95
CA LEU A 445 -1.97 9.98 25.35
C LEU A 445 -2.21 9.83 23.85
N LYS A 446 -1.55 10.70 23.06
CA LYS A 446 -1.60 10.72 21.59
C LYS A 446 -0.35 10.12 20.94
N GLY A 447 -0.50 9.67 19.69
CA GLY A 447 0.55 9.03 18.89
C GLY A 447 0.45 7.50 18.88
N ASP A 448 1.24 6.89 18.00
CA ASP A 448 1.29 5.45 17.75
C ASP A 448 2.17 4.72 18.78
N GLY A 449 1.76 3.52 19.17
CA GLY A 449 2.42 2.74 20.22
C GLY A 449 1.52 1.67 20.82
N VAL A 450 1.99 1.06 21.91
CA VAL A 450 1.16 0.19 22.76
C VAL A 450 0.76 0.96 24.01
N LEU A 451 -0.54 1.06 24.29
CA LEU A 451 -1.04 1.53 25.57
C LEU A 451 -1.36 0.34 26.47
N ILE A 452 -1.08 0.48 27.77
CA ILE A 452 -1.51 -0.46 28.81
C ILE A 452 -2.26 0.29 29.91
N SER A 453 -3.42 -0.25 30.30
CA SER A 453 -4.36 0.37 31.24
C SER A 453 -5.27 -0.67 31.89
N LYS A 454 -5.81 -0.36 33.08
CA LYS A 454 -6.89 -1.14 33.69
C LYS A 454 -8.26 -0.65 33.20
N ALA A 455 -9.20 -1.56 32.94
CA ALA A 455 -10.59 -1.25 32.64
C ALA A 455 -11.53 -2.34 33.20
N ASN A 456 -12.35 -1.98 34.19
CA ASN A 456 -13.17 -2.92 34.96
C ASN A 456 -12.33 -4.14 35.41
N ASP A 457 -12.81 -5.35 35.12
CA ASP A 457 -12.20 -6.63 35.46
C ASP A 457 -11.17 -7.11 34.43
N TYR A 458 -10.55 -6.19 33.67
CA TYR A 458 -9.56 -6.49 32.63
C TYR A 458 -8.33 -5.58 32.69
N THR A 459 -7.18 -6.13 32.33
CA THR A 459 -6.03 -5.37 31.84
C THR A 459 -6.14 -5.24 30.32
N GLN A 460 -6.12 -4.01 29.81
CA GLN A 460 -6.20 -3.71 28.38
C GLN A 460 -4.82 -3.39 27.80
N ILE A 461 -4.49 -4.05 26.70
CA ILE A 461 -3.36 -3.77 25.83
C ILE A 461 -3.92 -3.22 24.50
N GLU A 462 -3.77 -1.92 24.27
CA GLU A 462 -4.18 -1.26 23.01
C GLU A 462 -2.96 -1.03 22.11
N PHE A 463 -2.85 -1.80 21.03
CA PHE A 463 -1.99 -1.46 19.90
C PHE A 463 -2.64 -0.33 19.10
N ARG A 464 -1.94 0.78 18.84
CA ARG A 464 -2.43 1.91 18.03
C ARG A 464 -1.44 2.28 16.93
N SER A 465 -1.91 2.35 15.69
CA SER A 465 -1.11 2.71 14.52
C SER A 465 -1.94 3.43 13.45
N THR A 466 -1.27 3.87 12.40
CA THR A 466 -1.88 4.40 11.17
C THR A 466 -1.46 3.53 9.98
N THR A 467 -2.38 3.27 9.03
CA THR A 467 -2.05 2.54 7.80
C THR A 467 -1.05 3.33 6.94
N GLN A 468 -0.09 2.65 6.34
CA GLN A 468 1.00 3.21 5.55
C GLN A 468 0.79 3.06 4.04
N CYS A 469 -0.26 2.35 3.62
CA CYS A 469 -0.62 2.11 2.22
C CYS A 469 -2.14 1.95 2.03
N ASP A 470 -2.57 1.80 0.78
CA ASP A 470 -3.98 1.70 0.38
C ASP A 470 -4.68 0.40 0.83
N ALA A 471 -3.90 -0.66 1.08
CA ALA A 471 -4.34 -1.93 1.65
C ALA A 471 -3.21 -2.44 2.56
N ASP A 472 -3.40 -2.26 3.87
CA ASP A 472 -2.40 -2.44 4.92
C ASP A 472 -2.62 -3.78 5.64
N LEU A 473 -1.53 -4.49 5.92
CA LEU A 473 -1.55 -5.71 6.71
C LEU A 473 -1.28 -5.36 8.17
N PHE A 474 -2.29 -5.52 9.02
CA PHE A 474 -2.12 -5.59 10.48
C PHE A 474 -2.45 -7.00 10.97
N GLY A 475 -1.67 -7.56 11.88
CA GLY A 475 -1.98 -8.87 12.43
C GLY A 475 -1.35 -9.12 13.79
N LEU A 476 -1.81 -10.19 14.44
CA LEU A 476 -1.25 -10.67 15.68
C LEU A 476 -1.26 -12.21 15.76
N THR A 477 -0.30 -12.75 16.52
CA THR A 477 -0.39 -14.09 17.08
C THR A 477 -0.38 -14.02 18.61
N MET A 478 -1.07 -14.95 19.25
CA MET A 478 -0.92 -15.26 20.66
C MET A 478 -0.41 -16.70 20.76
N ASP A 479 0.70 -16.88 21.48
CA ASP A 479 1.49 -18.11 21.52
C ASP A 479 2.18 -18.24 22.89
N LYS A 480 2.72 -19.42 23.20
CA LYS A 480 3.48 -19.66 24.43
C LYS A 480 4.96 -19.36 24.24
N HIS A 481 5.52 -18.58 25.15
CA HIS A 481 6.96 -18.38 25.20
C HIS A 481 7.66 -19.46 26.05
N ARG A 482 7.03 -19.86 27.16
CA ARG A 482 7.45 -20.93 28.10
C ARG A 482 6.21 -21.51 28.78
N ASP A 483 6.36 -22.61 29.55
CA ASP A 483 5.29 -23.27 30.31
C ASP A 483 4.41 -22.28 31.12
N ASP A 484 4.95 -21.14 31.56
CA ASP A 484 4.33 -20.15 32.44
C ASP A 484 4.14 -18.75 31.81
N ILE A 485 4.51 -18.52 30.55
CA ILE A 485 4.50 -17.18 29.93
C ILE A 485 3.85 -17.18 28.55
N GLU A 486 2.82 -16.35 28.42
CA GLU A 486 2.13 -16.05 27.17
C GLU A 486 2.78 -14.88 26.43
N ILE A 487 2.73 -14.88 25.11
CA ILE A 487 3.25 -13.80 24.25
C ILE A 487 2.26 -13.40 23.16
N ILE A 488 1.90 -12.11 23.13
CA ILE A 488 1.20 -11.47 22.01
C ILE A 488 2.26 -10.83 21.10
N THR A 489 2.33 -11.23 19.84
CA THR A 489 3.19 -10.61 18.83
C THR A 489 2.35 -9.80 17.86
N TYR A 490 2.51 -8.48 17.83
CA TYR A 490 1.85 -7.58 16.88
C TYR A 490 2.74 -7.29 15.67
N LEU A 491 2.18 -7.36 14.46
CA LEU A 491 2.84 -7.14 13.19
C LEU A 491 2.09 -6.12 12.32
N GLN A 492 2.85 -5.30 11.57
CA GLN A 492 2.31 -4.45 10.50
C GLN A 492 3.22 -4.49 9.27
N ASN A 493 2.69 -4.84 8.09
CA ASN A 493 3.37 -4.81 6.78
C ASN A 493 4.74 -5.55 6.67
N ASP A 494 4.98 -6.58 7.49
CA ASP A 494 6.22 -7.39 7.71
C ASP A 494 6.96 -7.11 9.03
N LEU A 495 6.80 -5.90 9.58
CA LEU A 495 7.50 -5.48 10.79
C LEU A 495 6.78 -5.99 12.02
N ILE A 496 7.48 -6.76 12.87
CA ILE A 496 7.04 -6.97 14.26
C ILE A 496 7.14 -5.62 14.97
N LYS A 497 5.99 -5.04 15.31
CA LYS A 497 5.85 -3.71 15.91
C LYS A 497 5.92 -3.75 17.44
N ALA A 498 5.44 -4.84 18.05
CA ALA A 498 5.56 -5.09 19.47
C ALA A 498 5.48 -6.60 19.79
N ARG A 499 6.07 -6.97 20.94
CA ARG A 499 5.80 -8.22 21.64
C ARG A 499 5.39 -7.87 23.07
N ILE A 500 4.32 -8.46 23.57
CA ILE A 500 3.91 -8.34 24.98
C ILE A 500 3.96 -9.72 25.58
N LEU A 501 4.92 -9.93 26.48
CA LEU A 501 5.00 -11.15 27.29
C LEU A 501 4.22 -10.89 28.58
N PHE A 502 3.41 -11.84 29.03
CA PHE A 502 2.67 -11.72 30.28
C PHE A 502 2.51 -13.05 31.00
N PHE A 503 2.43 -12.96 32.33
CA PHE A 503 2.20 -14.10 33.21
C PHE A 503 1.56 -13.64 34.52
N THR A 504 0.88 -14.55 35.20
CA THR A 504 0.35 -14.33 36.54
C THR A 504 1.43 -14.66 37.57
N GLY A 505 1.84 -13.68 38.39
CA GLY A 505 2.86 -13.91 39.42
C GLY A 505 2.29 -14.57 40.68
N SER A 506 1.07 -14.20 41.06
CA SER A 506 0.34 -14.71 42.23
C SER A 506 -1.12 -14.25 42.20
N TYR A 507 -1.95 -14.74 43.13
CA TYR A 507 -3.33 -14.31 43.31
C TYR A 507 -3.53 -13.39 44.53
N ASP A 508 -4.65 -12.67 44.59
CA ASP A 508 -5.20 -12.12 45.83
C ASP A 508 -6.18 -13.11 46.48
N GLU A 509 -5.66 -13.95 47.37
CA GLU A 509 -6.42 -15.02 48.01
C GLU A 509 -7.29 -14.56 49.20
N VAL A 510 -7.27 -13.27 49.58
CA VAL A 510 -7.94 -12.77 50.80
C VAL A 510 -9.43 -13.11 50.80
N GLY A 511 -10.13 -12.89 49.68
CA GLY A 511 -11.54 -13.21 49.54
C GLY A 511 -11.85 -14.70 49.69
N LEU A 512 -11.04 -15.56 49.09
CA LEU A 512 -11.16 -17.02 49.15
C LEU A 512 -10.92 -17.53 50.57
N ARG A 513 -9.78 -17.19 51.16
CA ARG A 513 -9.36 -17.67 52.49
C ARG A 513 -10.30 -17.18 53.60
N SER A 514 -10.83 -15.96 53.48
CA SER A 514 -11.85 -15.47 54.40
C SER A 514 -13.18 -16.24 54.29
N ASN A 515 -13.57 -16.68 53.09
CA ASN A 515 -14.81 -17.44 52.88
C ASN A 515 -14.66 -18.87 53.43
N LEU A 516 -13.55 -19.54 53.10
CA LEU A 516 -13.19 -20.86 53.62
C LEU A 516 -13.05 -20.84 55.14
N GLY A 517 -12.34 -19.87 55.70
CA GLY A 517 -12.20 -19.72 57.15
C GLY A 517 -13.54 -19.58 57.86
N LYS A 518 -14.49 -18.84 57.27
CA LYS A 518 -15.85 -18.74 57.79
C LYS A 518 -16.64 -20.06 57.68
N LEU A 519 -16.41 -20.84 56.63
CA LEU A 519 -17.04 -22.16 56.44
C LEU A 519 -16.52 -23.21 57.43
N TYR A 520 -15.24 -23.15 57.76
CA TYR A 520 -14.54 -24.10 58.64
C TYR A 520 -14.26 -23.54 60.06
N GLU A 521 -15.05 -22.53 60.48
CA GLU A 521 -15.04 -21.92 61.82
C GLU A 521 -13.65 -21.45 62.34
N LYS A 522 -12.82 -20.93 61.43
CA LYS A 522 -11.45 -20.49 61.68
C LYS A 522 -11.37 -19.04 62.14
N ASN A 523 -10.45 -18.77 63.08
CA ASN A 523 -10.19 -17.41 63.54
C ASN A 523 -9.24 -16.62 62.59
N ALA A 524 -9.11 -15.31 62.82
CA ALA A 524 -8.33 -14.44 61.94
C ALA A 524 -6.83 -14.77 61.85
N TYR A 525 -6.22 -15.37 62.88
CA TYR A 525 -4.84 -15.85 62.81
C TYR A 525 -4.75 -17.10 61.92
N GLU A 526 -5.64 -18.07 62.14
CA GLU A 526 -5.71 -19.29 61.32
C GLU A 526 -5.93 -18.98 59.83
N ILE A 527 -6.82 -18.05 59.48
CA ILE A 527 -7.08 -17.65 58.09
C ILE A 527 -5.81 -17.16 57.37
N ASN A 528 -4.95 -16.42 58.09
CA ASN A 528 -3.76 -15.81 57.53
C ASN A 528 -2.53 -16.72 57.53
N TYR A 529 -2.43 -17.68 58.46
CA TYR A 529 -1.20 -18.47 58.68
C TYR A 529 -1.34 -19.98 58.49
N ASN A 530 -2.54 -20.56 58.50
CA ASN A 530 -2.72 -21.97 58.19
C ASN A 530 -2.48 -22.24 56.70
N ASN A 531 -1.94 -23.40 56.35
CA ASN A 531 -1.96 -23.85 54.95
C ASN A 531 -3.38 -24.28 54.53
N TYR A 532 -3.63 -24.51 53.23
CA TYR A 532 -4.98 -24.82 52.73
C TYR A 532 -5.59 -26.08 53.33
N ASP A 533 -4.80 -27.11 53.64
CA ASP A 533 -5.31 -28.31 54.31
C ASP A 533 -5.75 -28.02 55.76
N GLN A 534 -4.94 -27.27 56.51
CA GLN A 534 -5.28 -26.83 57.88
C GLN A 534 -6.47 -25.85 57.93
N LEU A 535 -6.62 -25.02 56.89
CA LEU A 535 -7.74 -24.08 56.70
C LEU A 535 -9.05 -24.81 56.39
N THR A 536 -8.99 -25.89 55.59
CA THR A 536 -10.16 -26.62 55.05
C THR A 536 -10.43 -27.98 55.69
N MET A 537 -9.71 -28.35 56.75
CA MET A 537 -9.78 -29.68 57.40
C MET A 537 -9.45 -30.84 56.43
N ASN A 538 -8.43 -30.66 55.60
CA ASN A 538 -7.97 -31.55 54.52
C ASN A 538 -8.93 -31.67 53.33
N ASN A 539 -9.77 -30.65 53.08
CA ASN A 539 -10.70 -30.60 51.95
C ASN A 539 -10.28 -29.60 50.85
N ALA A 540 -8.98 -29.30 50.74
CA ALA A 540 -8.44 -28.30 49.80
C ALA A 540 -8.70 -28.66 48.32
N GLU A 541 -8.82 -29.95 48.00
CA GLU A 541 -9.15 -30.45 46.66
C GLU A 541 -10.56 -30.06 46.18
N SER A 542 -11.44 -29.62 47.08
CA SER A 542 -12.80 -29.15 46.74
C SER A 542 -12.83 -27.75 46.08
N ILE A 543 -11.68 -27.09 46.00
CA ILE A 543 -11.52 -25.77 45.38
C ILE A 543 -11.11 -25.99 43.92
N MET A 544 -12.00 -25.65 42.99
CA MET A 544 -11.84 -25.93 41.56
C MET A 544 -11.88 -24.64 40.75
N PHE A 545 -11.12 -24.55 39.66
CA PHE A 545 -11.28 -23.48 38.68
C PHE A 545 -12.67 -23.58 38.03
N THR A 546 -13.49 -22.55 38.14
CA THR A 546 -14.89 -22.58 37.70
C THR A 546 -15.05 -22.88 36.21
N ASN A 547 -14.15 -22.35 35.36
CA ASN A 547 -14.25 -22.50 33.90
C ASN A 547 -13.89 -23.91 33.40
N THR A 548 -13.09 -24.69 34.15
CA THR A 548 -12.60 -26.01 33.69
C THR A 548 -12.97 -27.17 34.59
N GLY A 549 -13.51 -26.92 35.79
CA GLY A 549 -13.85 -27.95 36.78
C GLY A 549 -12.64 -28.70 37.35
N LYS A 550 -11.40 -28.30 37.01
CA LYS A 550 -10.17 -28.90 37.54
C LYS A 550 -9.83 -28.28 38.90
N SER A 551 -9.34 -29.10 39.84
CA SER A 551 -8.80 -28.62 41.12
C SER A 551 -7.72 -27.56 40.90
N VAL A 552 -7.66 -26.57 41.80
CA VAL A 552 -6.55 -25.60 41.80
C VAL A 552 -5.23 -26.29 42.20
N ILE A 553 -4.12 -25.81 41.66
CA ILE A 553 -2.78 -26.33 41.98
C ILE A 553 -2.20 -25.49 43.12
N TYR A 554 -1.63 -26.14 44.13
CA TYR A 554 -1.02 -25.50 45.30
C TYR A 554 0.51 -25.59 45.27
N ASP A 555 1.19 -24.69 46.00
CA ASP A 555 2.64 -24.85 46.26
C ASP A 555 2.94 -26.10 47.10
N ASP A 556 4.21 -26.52 47.14
CA ASP A 556 4.67 -27.73 47.87
C ASP A 556 4.30 -27.74 49.37
N SER A 557 4.09 -26.56 49.98
CA SER A 557 3.68 -26.40 51.38
C SER A 557 2.16 -26.22 51.57
N ARG A 558 1.42 -26.16 50.45
CA ARG A 558 0.00 -25.80 50.34
C ARG A 558 -0.34 -24.44 50.97
N ASN A 559 0.60 -23.49 50.99
CA ASN A 559 0.37 -22.18 51.59
C ASN A 559 -0.42 -21.24 50.67
N SER A 560 -0.17 -21.32 49.37
CA SER A 560 -0.76 -20.51 48.30
C SER A 560 -1.16 -21.35 47.09
N ILE A 561 -2.00 -20.75 46.23
CA ILE A 561 -2.40 -21.33 44.94
C ILE A 561 -1.37 -20.92 43.88
N MET A 562 -0.81 -21.90 43.17
CA MET A 562 0.11 -21.66 42.06
C MET A 562 -0.59 -20.99 40.87
N PRO A 563 0.06 -20.04 40.18
CA PRO A 563 -0.52 -19.31 39.05
C PRO A 563 -0.52 -20.13 37.74
N SER A 564 -1.12 -21.32 37.77
CA SER A 564 -1.21 -22.25 36.64
C SER A 564 -2.66 -22.36 36.14
N ILE A 565 -3.01 -21.54 35.14
CA ILE A 565 -4.38 -21.38 34.63
C ILE A 565 -4.59 -22.29 33.41
N SER A 566 -5.37 -23.36 33.54
CA SER A 566 -5.51 -24.35 32.45
C SER A 566 -6.15 -23.82 31.14
N ARG A 567 -7.04 -22.83 31.22
CA ARG A 567 -7.68 -22.11 30.10
C ARG A 567 -8.17 -20.76 30.58
N GLU A 568 -8.05 -19.72 29.75
CA GLU A 568 -8.64 -18.40 29.97
C GLU A 568 -9.25 -17.89 28.66
N ASP A 569 -10.40 -17.21 28.78
CA ASP A 569 -11.08 -16.60 27.63
C ASP A 569 -10.80 -15.09 27.66
N ILE A 570 -10.03 -14.64 26.67
CA ILE A 570 -9.66 -13.25 26.45
C ILE A 570 -10.59 -12.62 25.42
N LYS A 571 -10.63 -11.28 25.37
CA LYS A 571 -11.42 -10.55 24.38
C LYS A 571 -10.55 -9.65 23.53
N THR A 572 -10.70 -9.72 22.20
CA THR A 572 -10.09 -8.77 21.27
C THR A 572 -11.12 -7.80 20.70
N LYS A 573 -10.69 -6.58 20.40
CA LYS A 573 -11.46 -5.56 19.69
C LYS A 573 -10.64 -4.92 18.59
N LEU A 574 -11.28 -4.56 17.49
CA LEU A 574 -10.70 -3.69 16.46
C LEU A 574 -11.53 -2.41 16.33
N ILE A 575 -10.84 -1.28 16.36
CA ILE A 575 -11.40 0.05 16.11
C ILE A 575 -10.68 0.67 14.90
N VAL A 576 -11.44 1.13 13.91
CA VAL A 576 -10.91 1.78 12.70
C VAL A 576 -11.58 3.15 12.52
N ASN A 577 -10.78 4.20 12.38
CA ASN A 577 -11.24 5.61 12.33
C ASN A 577 -12.22 6.00 13.45
N GLY A 578 -12.10 5.36 14.63
CA GLY A 578 -12.96 5.58 15.79
C GLY A 578 -14.24 4.74 15.85
N ILE A 579 -14.50 3.88 14.85
CA ILE A 579 -15.64 2.95 14.81
C ILE A 579 -15.19 1.58 15.32
N GLU A 580 -15.93 0.98 16.25
CA GLU A 580 -15.67 -0.40 16.71
C GLU A 580 -16.24 -1.41 15.71
N GLU A 581 -15.35 -2.07 14.96
CA GLU A 581 -15.70 -3.05 13.93
C GLU A 581 -15.86 -4.45 14.53
N LEU A 582 -15.02 -4.78 15.52
CA LEU A 582 -14.93 -6.10 16.15
C LEU A 582 -14.93 -6.02 17.67
N GLU A 583 -15.66 -6.97 18.30
CA GLU A 583 -15.37 -7.53 19.62
C GLU A 583 -15.49 -9.04 19.44
N LYS A 584 -14.47 -9.84 19.74
CA LYS A 584 -14.45 -11.30 19.66
C LYS A 584 -13.84 -11.90 20.92
N SER A 585 -14.43 -12.96 21.45
CA SER A 585 -13.80 -13.82 22.46
C SER A 585 -12.88 -14.82 21.78
N GLU A 586 -11.72 -15.06 22.36
CA GLU A 586 -10.75 -16.10 21.95
C GLU A 586 -10.29 -16.82 23.21
N SER A 587 -10.10 -18.14 23.12
CA SER A 587 -9.52 -18.92 24.22
C SER A 587 -8.00 -19.02 24.07
N ILE A 588 -7.30 -18.87 25.19
CA ILE A 588 -5.89 -19.22 25.36
C ILE A 588 -5.75 -20.26 26.47
N SER A 589 -4.64 -20.99 26.50
CA SER A 589 -4.33 -21.94 27.58
C SER A 589 -3.00 -21.59 28.21
N TYR A 590 -2.83 -21.72 29.53
CA TYR A 590 -1.49 -21.63 30.15
C TYR A 590 -1.00 -23.04 30.51
N GLY A 591 0.27 -23.16 30.89
CA GLY A 591 0.82 -24.44 31.35
C GLY A 591 0.94 -25.47 30.23
N ARG A 592 1.14 -26.73 30.64
CA ARG A 592 1.15 -27.91 29.77
C ARG A 592 -0.26 -28.40 29.43
N SER A 593 -1.13 -27.49 29.00
CA SER A 593 -2.46 -27.85 28.52
C SER A 593 -2.36 -28.68 27.23
N ASP A 594 -3.09 -29.79 27.17
CA ASP A 594 -3.14 -30.69 26.00
C ASP A 594 -3.69 -29.99 24.73
N LEU A 595 -4.34 -28.82 24.89
CA LEU A 595 -4.84 -27.99 23.80
C LEU A 595 -3.71 -27.26 23.04
N TYR A 596 -2.58 -26.98 23.70
CA TYR A 596 -1.48 -26.24 23.06
C TYR A 596 -0.64 -27.15 22.17
N ASN A 597 -0.58 -26.80 20.88
CA ASN A 597 0.17 -27.55 19.89
C ASN A 597 1.43 -26.79 19.43
N VAL A 598 2.59 -27.22 19.94
CA VAL A 598 3.92 -26.69 19.60
C VAL A 598 4.21 -26.68 18.10
N VAL A 599 3.59 -27.58 17.31
CA VAL A 599 3.79 -27.66 15.85
C VAL A 599 3.04 -26.54 15.12
N ARG A 600 1.91 -26.05 15.65
CA ARG A 600 1.19 -24.88 15.09
C ARG A 600 1.93 -23.58 15.40
N GLY A 601 2.51 -23.45 16.60
CA GLY A 601 3.30 -22.28 17.03
C GLY A 601 2.48 -21.00 17.24
N PHE A 602 1.19 -21.16 17.54
CA PHE A 602 0.27 -20.16 18.09
C PHE A 602 -1.03 -20.85 18.54
N GLU A 603 -1.74 -20.22 19.48
CA GLU A 603 -3.10 -20.60 19.90
C GLU A 603 -4.16 -19.78 19.15
N VAL A 604 -3.87 -18.49 18.94
CA VAL A 604 -4.77 -17.53 18.27
C VAL A 604 -3.98 -16.75 17.24
N LEU A 605 -4.53 -16.61 16.04
CA LEU A 605 -4.01 -15.76 14.97
C LEU A 605 -5.15 -14.93 14.40
N GLN A 606 -4.95 -13.62 14.36
CA GLN A 606 -5.88 -12.68 13.71
C GLN A 606 -5.10 -11.82 12.71
N SER A 607 -5.55 -11.80 11.46
CA SER A 607 -4.96 -11.03 10.37
C SER A 607 -6.01 -10.13 9.73
N TYR A 608 -5.70 -8.85 9.63
CA TYR A 608 -6.61 -7.80 9.21
C TYR A 608 -6.08 -7.15 7.93
N ALA A 609 -6.85 -7.28 6.84
CA ALA A 609 -6.65 -6.48 5.64
C ALA A 609 -7.42 -5.16 5.80
N ILE A 610 -6.71 -4.08 6.10
CA ILE A 610 -7.28 -2.73 6.31
C ILE A 610 -7.19 -1.97 4.98
N ILE A 611 -8.33 -1.75 4.32
CA ILE A 611 -8.38 -1.35 2.91
C ILE A 611 -9.03 0.02 2.77
N ASN A 612 -8.23 1.01 2.40
CA ASN A 612 -8.60 2.42 2.27
C ASN A 612 -9.06 2.80 0.85
N ASN A 613 -8.60 2.07 -0.16
CA ASN A 613 -8.86 2.31 -1.58
C ASN A 613 -9.25 1.03 -2.30
N LYS A 614 -9.93 1.17 -3.44
CA LYS A 614 -10.47 0.03 -4.19
C LYS A 614 -9.36 -0.96 -4.57
N VAL A 615 -9.57 -2.25 -4.31
CA VAL A 615 -8.59 -3.30 -4.57
C VAL A 615 -8.70 -3.72 -6.03
N THR A 616 -7.55 -3.79 -6.71
CA THR A 616 -7.45 -4.29 -8.08
C THR A 616 -6.53 -5.50 -8.10
N TYR A 617 -6.58 -6.30 -9.16
CA TYR A 617 -5.61 -7.39 -9.34
C TYR A 617 -4.15 -6.88 -9.30
N ALA A 618 -3.87 -5.65 -9.76
CA ALA A 618 -2.52 -5.07 -9.66
C ALA A 618 -2.09 -4.81 -8.19
N THR A 619 -3.04 -4.50 -7.31
CA THR A 619 -2.81 -4.40 -5.85
C THR A 619 -2.49 -5.78 -5.26
N LEU A 620 -3.27 -6.80 -5.63
CA LEU A 620 -3.11 -8.19 -5.16
C LEU A 620 -1.80 -8.81 -5.67
N ASP A 621 -1.48 -8.66 -6.96
CA ASP A 621 -0.25 -9.11 -7.61
C ASP A 621 1.01 -8.46 -7.03
N LYS A 622 0.93 -7.17 -6.65
CA LYS A 622 2.02 -6.51 -5.91
C LYS A 622 2.31 -7.25 -4.61
N TRP A 623 1.30 -7.57 -3.81
CA TRP A 623 1.44 -8.32 -2.57
C TRP A 623 1.95 -9.75 -2.83
N LEU A 624 1.37 -10.51 -3.76
CA LEU A 624 1.86 -11.85 -4.13
C LEU A 624 3.37 -11.90 -4.46
N LYS A 625 3.96 -10.80 -4.93
CA LYS A 625 5.40 -10.70 -5.23
C LYS A 625 6.29 -10.39 -4.02
N VAL A 626 5.78 -9.82 -2.94
CA VAL A 626 6.55 -9.60 -1.68
C VAL A 626 6.72 -10.90 -0.87
N ASN A 627 5.95 -11.93 -1.22
CA ASN A 627 5.77 -13.17 -0.48
C ASN A 627 7.05 -13.88 -0.01
N SER A 628 8.15 -13.85 -0.79
CA SER A 628 9.39 -14.59 -0.49
C SER A 628 10.04 -14.23 0.85
N GLY A 629 9.81 -13.03 1.40
CA GLY A 629 10.28 -12.67 2.75
C GLY A 629 9.40 -13.22 3.88
N TYR A 630 8.07 -13.24 3.67
CA TYR A 630 7.07 -13.58 4.68
C TYR A 630 7.00 -15.08 5.01
N LEU A 631 7.26 -15.95 4.03
CA LEU A 631 7.19 -17.41 4.20
C LEU A 631 8.26 -18.00 5.15
N SER A 632 9.15 -17.18 5.71
CA SER A 632 10.29 -17.63 6.52
C SER A 632 9.97 -17.93 8.00
N ARG A 633 8.77 -17.57 8.50
CA ARG A 633 8.39 -17.78 9.91
C ARG A 633 6.91 -18.17 10.02
N ILE A 634 6.58 -19.29 10.66
CA ILE A 634 5.25 -19.93 10.65
C ILE A 634 4.09 -18.96 10.99
N GLY A 635 4.18 -18.21 12.10
CA GLY A 635 3.14 -17.25 12.49
C GLY A 635 3.00 -16.07 11.52
N ILE A 636 4.11 -15.51 11.03
CA ILE A 636 4.09 -14.41 10.03
C ILE A 636 3.53 -14.90 8.70
N MET A 637 3.92 -16.10 8.28
CA MET A 637 3.46 -16.74 7.06
C MET A 637 1.94 -16.96 7.07
N ASN A 638 1.37 -17.38 8.22
CA ASN A 638 -0.07 -17.55 8.37
C ASN A 638 -0.83 -16.21 8.45
N ILE A 639 -0.31 -15.21 9.17
CA ILE A 639 -0.85 -13.84 9.12
C ILE A 639 -0.88 -13.35 7.67
N TYR A 640 0.19 -13.59 6.92
CA TYR A 640 0.31 -13.18 5.53
C TYR A 640 -0.66 -13.91 4.59
N GLY A 641 -0.80 -15.23 4.74
CA GLY A 641 -1.78 -16.02 4.00
C GLY A 641 -3.21 -15.52 4.22
N MET A 642 -3.62 -15.37 5.49
CA MET A 642 -4.96 -14.87 5.83
C MET A 642 -5.20 -13.42 5.40
N PHE A 643 -4.15 -12.59 5.35
CA PHE A 643 -4.21 -11.26 4.75
C PHE A 643 -4.44 -11.31 3.23
N LEU A 644 -3.75 -12.20 2.52
CA LEU A 644 -3.95 -12.40 1.08
C LEU A 644 -5.38 -12.90 0.78
N ALA A 645 -5.94 -13.77 1.62
CA ALA A 645 -7.35 -14.17 1.53
C ALA A 645 -8.30 -12.97 1.74
N GLY A 646 -8.06 -12.13 2.74
CA GLY A 646 -8.78 -10.87 2.92
C GLY A 646 -8.67 -9.94 1.70
N LEU A 647 -7.49 -9.86 1.09
CA LEU A 647 -7.26 -9.01 -0.09
C LEU A 647 -7.89 -9.58 -1.38
N GLU A 648 -7.89 -10.90 -1.58
CA GLU A 648 -8.65 -11.56 -2.67
C GLU A 648 -10.15 -11.32 -2.49
N THR A 649 -10.67 -11.46 -1.27
CA THR A 649 -12.08 -11.22 -0.93
C THR A 649 -12.50 -9.80 -1.29
N ALA A 650 -11.71 -8.80 -0.92
CA ALA A 650 -11.98 -7.40 -1.26
C ALA A 650 -11.90 -7.13 -2.77
N TRP A 651 -10.93 -7.72 -3.48
CA TRP A 651 -10.82 -7.61 -4.93
C TRP A 651 -12.04 -8.23 -5.64
N LEU A 652 -12.44 -9.44 -5.27
CA LEU A 652 -13.61 -10.11 -5.86
C LEU A 652 -14.90 -9.32 -5.61
N ALA A 653 -15.08 -8.77 -4.41
CA ALA A 653 -16.20 -7.89 -4.11
C ALA A 653 -16.16 -6.59 -4.96
N ASP A 654 -14.99 -6.00 -5.16
CA ASP A 654 -14.81 -4.78 -5.95
C ASP A 654 -15.02 -5.00 -7.47
N GLU A 655 -14.73 -6.19 -8.00
CA GLU A 655 -15.06 -6.60 -9.38
C GLU A 655 -16.58 -6.85 -9.55
N ILE A 656 -17.20 -7.55 -8.60
CA ILE A 656 -18.66 -7.80 -8.57
C ILE A 656 -19.43 -6.48 -8.52
N ALA A 657 -18.99 -5.54 -7.68
CA ALA A 657 -19.55 -4.20 -7.56
C ALA A 657 -19.44 -3.41 -8.88
N ASP A 658 -18.31 -3.48 -9.59
CA ASP A 658 -18.16 -2.83 -10.90
C ASP A 658 -19.08 -3.34 -12.00
N ASN A 659 -19.51 -4.60 -11.90
CA ASN A 659 -20.47 -5.19 -12.82
C ASN A 659 -21.88 -4.71 -12.50
N TYR A 660 -22.32 -4.88 -11.25
CA TYR A 660 -23.64 -4.45 -10.80
C TYR A 660 -23.85 -2.92 -10.89
N ALA A 661 -22.78 -2.12 -10.84
CA ALA A 661 -22.87 -0.69 -11.02
C ALA A 661 -23.42 -0.31 -12.41
N LYS A 662 -23.05 -1.07 -13.44
CA LYS A 662 -23.55 -0.90 -14.81
C LYS A 662 -25.01 -1.33 -14.92
N GLU A 663 -25.35 -2.48 -14.34
CA GLU A 663 -26.72 -3.04 -14.34
C GLU A 663 -27.72 -2.11 -13.65
N PHE A 664 -27.41 -1.66 -12.43
CA PHE A 664 -28.27 -0.73 -11.69
C PHE A 664 -28.13 0.74 -12.12
N ASN A 665 -27.31 1.06 -13.13
CA ASN A 665 -27.03 2.43 -13.58
C ASN A 665 -26.66 3.37 -12.42
N VAL A 666 -25.72 2.93 -11.59
CA VAL A 666 -25.15 3.69 -10.47
C VAL A 666 -23.64 3.88 -10.68
N LYS A 667 -23.06 4.85 -9.98
CA LYS A 667 -21.61 4.98 -9.82
C LYS A 667 -21.25 4.72 -8.38
N TRP A 668 -20.14 4.05 -8.12
CA TRP A 668 -19.65 3.83 -6.76
C TRP A 668 -18.15 4.09 -6.67
N ASP A 669 -17.68 4.34 -5.45
CA ASP A 669 -16.27 4.47 -5.08
C ASP A 669 -16.09 4.04 -3.62
N ARG A 670 -14.90 3.54 -3.26
CA ARG A 670 -14.53 3.17 -1.89
C ARG A 670 -14.06 4.41 -1.15
N LYS A 671 -14.99 5.08 -0.44
CA LYS A 671 -14.68 6.30 0.33
C LYS A 671 -14.33 6.04 1.79
N ARG A 672 -14.89 4.99 2.39
CA ARG A 672 -14.56 4.58 3.76
C ARG A 672 -13.60 3.39 3.72
N THR A 673 -12.75 3.31 4.73
CA THR A 673 -11.96 2.11 5.01
C THR A 673 -12.91 0.93 5.24
N THR A 674 -12.59 -0.23 4.68
CA THR A 674 -13.19 -1.52 5.08
C THR A 674 -12.13 -2.36 5.76
N THR A 675 -12.53 -3.29 6.62
CA THR A 675 -11.61 -4.30 7.16
C THR A 675 -12.15 -5.71 6.97
N ILE A 676 -11.26 -6.63 6.62
CA ILE A 676 -11.54 -8.05 6.53
C ILE A 676 -10.58 -8.78 7.46
N LEU A 677 -11.13 -9.57 8.38
CA LEU A 677 -10.42 -10.41 9.34
C LEU A 677 -10.35 -11.83 8.80
N GLY A 678 -9.14 -12.34 8.56
CA GLY A 678 -8.89 -13.78 8.46
C GLY A 678 -8.19 -14.27 9.73
N GLY A 679 -8.63 -15.38 10.31
CA GLY A 679 -8.06 -15.89 11.55
C GLY A 679 -8.01 -17.41 11.64
N ILE A 680 -7.25 -17.89 12.62
CA ILE A 680 -7.04 -19.30 12.94
C ILE A 680 -6.98 -19.40 14.47
N ASN A 681 -7.74 -20.32 15.07
CA ASN A 681 -7.67 -20.62 16.51
C ASN A 681 -7.52 -22.13 16.75
N PHE A 682 -7.92 -22.64 17.92
CA PHE A 682 -7.88 -24.08 18.20
C PHE A 682 -8.76 -24.88 17.23
N ASP A 683 -9.98 -24.40 17.03
CA ASP A 683 -11.05 -25.16 16.40
C ASP A 683 -11.15 -24.89 14.90
N ASP A 684 -10.96 -23.64 14.46
CA ASP A 684 -11.32 -23.20 13.11
C ASP A 684 -10.29 -22.32 12.40
N THR A 685 -10.36 -22.34 11.07
CA THR A 685 -9.88 -21.27 10.19
C THR A 685 -11.08 -20.49 9.65
N TYR A 686 -11.06 -19.17 9.78
CA TYR A 686 -12.22 -18.31 9.50
C TYR A 686 -11.87 -17.05 8.69
N LEU A 687 -12.86 -16.51 7.98
CA LEU A 687 -12.74 -15.28 7.19
C LEU A 687 -14.02 -14.44 7.30
N HIS A 688 -13.88 -13.17 7.68
CA HIS A 688 -14.96 -12.27 8.08
C HIS A 688 -14.75 -10.83 7.60
N ILE A 689 -15.62 -10.36 6.73
CA ILE A 689 -15.78 -8.97 6.32
C ILE A 689 -16.48 -8.25 7.47
N LEU A 690 -15.80 -7.30 8.10
CA LEU A 690 -16.33 -6.62 9.28
C LEU A 690 -17.39 -5.59 8.89
N ASN A 691 -17.30 -5.00 7.69
CA ASN A 691 -18.17 -3.94 7.18
C ASN A 691 -19.00 -4.42 5.99
N ALA A 692 -20.29 -4.76 6.21
CA ALA A 692 -21.14 -5.26 5.11
C ALA A 692 -21.51 -4.19 4.05
N ASP A 693 -21.31 -2.90 4.34
CA ASP A 693 -21.39 -1.84 3.32
C ASP A 693 -20.15 -1.78 2.41
N MET A 694 -19.11 -2.54 2.74
CA MET A 694 -17.80 -2.54 2.11
C MET A 694 -17.26 -1.13 1.86
N GLY A 695 -17.50 -0.18 2.78
CA GLY A 695 -17.07 1.22 2.67
C GLY A 695 -17.53 1.96 1.40
N MET A 696 -18.55 1.45 0.70
CA MET A 696 -18.99 1.93 -0.61
C MET A 696 -19.80 3.22 -0.53
N ASN A 697 -19.38 4.25 -1.26
CA ASN A 697 -20.18 5.44 -1.52
C ASN A 697 -20.83 5.30 -2.90
N VAL A 698 -22.16 5.16 -2.94
CA VAL A 698 -22.94 4.95 -4.17
C VAL A 698 -23.71 6.22 -4.55
N ALA A 699 -23.66 6.59 -5.83
CA ALA A 699 -24.34 7.73 -6.43
C ALA A 699 -25.24 7.28 -7.59
N GLY A 700 -26.54 7.54 -7.46
CA GLY A 700 -27.57 7.18 -8.43
C GLY A 700 -28.97 7.46 -7.87
N ASN A 701 -30.01 6.88 -8.48
CA ASN A 701 -31.35 6.82 -7.88
C ASN A 701 -31.27 6.11 -6.50
N ASN A 702 -32.02 6.60 -5.50
CA ASN A 702 -32.10 5.98 -4.17
C ASN A 702 -32.47 4.49 -4.24
N GLN A 703 -33.48 4.11 -5.03
CA GLN A 703 -33.90 2.71 -5.17
C GLN A 703 -32.80 1.83 -5.78
N ASN A 704 -32.21 2.27 -6.90
CA ASN A 704 -31.12 1.55 -7.56
C ASN A 704 -29.89 1.45 -6.64
N SER A 705 -29.61 2.49 -5.86
CA SER A 705 -28.48 2.52 -4.93
C SER A 705 -28.70 1.62 -3.71
N ALA A 706 -29.94 1.50 -3.22
CA ALA A 706 -30.30 0.56 -2.16
C ALA A 706 -30.24 -0.89 -2.68
N MET A 707 -30.79 -1.17 -3.87
CA MET A 707 -30.72 -2.49 -4.49
C MET A 707 -29.28 -2.91 -4.79
N PHE A 708 -28.45 -1.99 -5.32
CA PHE A 708 -27.02 -2.22 -5.52
C PHE A 708 -26.30 -2.59 -4.21
N ARG A 709 -26.57 -1.87 -3.11
CA ARG A 709 -25.97 -2.21 -1.80
C ARG A 709 -26.50 -3.53 -1.26
N LEU A 710 -27.77 -3.86 -1.48
CA LEU A 710 -28.34 -5.15 -1.10
C LEU A 710 -27.63 -6.30 -1.80
N MET A 711 -27.51 -6.26 -3.12
CA MET A 711 -26.80 -7.31 -3.87
C MET A 711 -25.36 -7.47 -3.39
N ASN A 712 -24.61 -6.38 -3.27
CA ASN A 712 -23.20 -6.45 -2.85
C ASN A 712 -23.02 -6.93 -1.41
N SER A 713 -23.89 -6.53 -0.48
CA SER A 713 -23.80 -6.94 0.93
C SER A 713 -24.31 -8.35 1.20
N PHE A 714 -25.27 -8.84 0.41
CA PHE A 714 -25.87 -10.17 0.57
C PHE A 714 -24.94 -11.30 0.11
N TYR A 715 -24.08 -11.03 -0.88
CA TYR A 715 -23.15 -12.03 -1.43
C TYR A 715 -21.82 -12.17 -0.66
N LEU A 716 -21.58 -11.37 0.38
CA LEU A 716 -20.29 -11.35 1.09
C LEU A 716 -19.88 -12.72 1.68
N PRO A 717 -20.75 -13.49 2.38
CA PRO A 717 -20.40 -14.82 2.89
C PRO A 717 -19.94 -15.79 1.80
N ASN A 718 -20.54 -15.67 0.62
CA ASN A 718 -20.24 -16.53 -0.52
C ASN A 718 -18.87 -16.24 -1.16
N ILE A 719 -18.41 -14.98 -1.11
CA ILE A 719 -17.07 -14.60 -1.57
C ILE A 719 -16.03 -15.16 -0.59
N GLU A 720 -16.28 -15.07 0.72
CA GLU A 720 -15.41 -15.64 1.75
C GLU A 720 -15.31 -17.18 1.63
N SER A 721 -16.43 -17.86 1.39
CA SER A 721 -16.48 -19.30 1.13
C SER A 721 -15.64 -19.68 -0.09
N TYR A 722 -15.77 -18.93 -1.19
CA TYR A 722 -14.98 -19.17 -2.41
C TYR A 722 -13.47 -19.01 -2.17
N VAL A 723 -13.08 -18.03 -1.36
CA VAL A 723 -11.67 -17.75 -1.01
C VAL A 723 -11.10 -18.77 -0.01
N LEU A 724 -11.91 -19.28 0.94
CA LEU A 724 -11.51 -20.36 1.85
C LEU A 724 -11.59 -21.76 1.23
N ASN A 725 -12.26 -21.96 0.09
CA ASN A 725 -12.43 -23.28 -0.53
C ASN A 725 -11.12 -24.07 -0.71
N PRO A 726 -9.98 -23.48 -1.16
CA PRO A 726 -8.71 -24.20 -1.26
C PRO A 726 -8.23 -24.80 0.07
N VAL A 727 -8.51 -24.12 1.19
CA VAL A 727 -8.22 -24.61 2.54
C VAL A 727 -9.20 -25.72 2.92
N ALA A 728 -10.49 -25.54 2.64
CA ALA A 728 -11.55 -26.51 2.92
C ALA A 728 -11.41 -27.83 2.14
N GLU A 729 -10.84 -27.80 0.93
CA GLU A 729 -10.56 -29.00 0.11
C GLU A 729 -9.71 -30.04 0.86
N ARG A 730 -8.84 -29.60 1.79
CA ARG A 730 -8.04 -30.50 2.65
C ARG A 730 -8.86 -31.17 3.76
N TYR A 731 -9.95 -30.52 4.21
CA TYR A 731 -10.80 -30.97 5.31
C TYR A 731 -12.10 -31.59 4.79
N SER A 732 -12.02 -32.37 3.71
CA SER A 732 -13.18 -33.02 3.04
C SER A 732 -14.27 -32.06 2.55
N ASN A 733 -13.92 -30.80 2.28
CA ASN A 733 -14.87 -29.71 1.98
C ASN A 733 -15.85 -29.39 3.13
N ASN A 734 -15.45 -29.65 4.38
CA ASN A 734 -16.20 -29.24 5.55
C ASN A 734 -16.06 -27.72 5.76
N LEU A 735 -16.97 -26.94 5.17
CA LEU A 735 -17.03 -25.49 5.28
C LEU A 735 -18.47 -25.08 5.66
N THR A 736 -18.59 -24.22 6.67
CA THR A 736 -19.87 -23.63 7.10
C THR A 736 -19.96 -22.18 6.63
N ASN A 737 -21.14 -21.79 6.15
CA ASN A 737 -21.41 -20.47 5.56
C ASN A 737 -22.75 -19.93 6.10
N SER A 738 -22.75 -18.70 6.60
CA SER A 738 -23.91 -18.06 7.23
C SER A 738 -25.13 -17.90 6.32
N LEU A 739 -24.93 -17.82 5.00
CA LEU A 739 -26.02 -17.77 4.03
C LEU A 739 -26.58 -19.16 3.68
N ASP A 740 -25.75 -20.21 3.70
CA ASP A 740 -26.18 -21.57 3.38
C ASP A 740 -27.00 -22.17 4.55
N SER A 741 -26.63 -21.91 5.80
CA SER A 741 -27.45 -22.27 6.97
C SER A 741 -28.82 -21.58 6.98
N LEU A 742 -28.91 -20.33 6.52
CA LEU A 742 -30.20 -19.66 6.31
C LEU A 742 -31.00 -20.32 5.19
N TYR A 743 -30.35 -20.76 4.11
CA TYR A 743 -31.03 -21.46 3.03
C TYR A 743 -31.68 -22.75 3.50
N GLU A 744 -30.94 -23.61 4.20
CA GLU A 744 -31.48 -24.86 4.74
C GLU A 744 -32.67 -24.59 5.67
N SER A 745 -32.57 -23.59 6.55
CA SER A 745 -33.66 -23.12 7.41
C SER A 745 -34.90 -22.70 6.59
N VAL A 746 -34.73 -21.90 5.54
CA VAL A 746 -35.85 -21.37 4.74
C VAL A 746 -36.47 -22.43 3.82
N GLU A 747 -35.66 -23.27 3.16
CA GLU A 747 -36.16 -24.39 2.34
C GLU A 747 -37.01 -25.37 3.18
N ASN A 748 -36.59 -25.63 4.42
CA ASN A 748 -37.32 -26.46 5.37
C ASN A 748 -38.49 -25.74 6.08
N ASN A 749 -38.79 -24.48 5.75
CA ASN A 749 -39.81 -23.63 6.41
C ASN A 749 -39.63 -23.49 7.93
N LYS A 750 -38.38 -23.50 8.42
CA LYS A 750 -38.00 -23.39 9.83
C LYS A 750 -37.36 -22.03 10.12
N PHE A 751 -38.10 -20.94 9.90
CA PHE A 751 -37.61 -19.58 10.10
C PHE A 751 -38.72 -18.62 10.56
N SER A 752 -38.33 -17.52 11.19
CA SER A 752 -39.20 -16.40 11.57
C SER A 752 -38.72 -15.08 10.96
N ILE A 753 -39.61 -14.10 10.81
CA ILE A 753 -39.28 -12.75 10.30
C ILE A 753 -39.73 -11.68 11.28
N ALA A 754 -38.86 -10.70 11.54
CA ALA A 754 -39.17 -9.53 12.35
C ALA A 754 -38.76 -8.20 11.70
N GLN A 755 -39.70 -7.30 11.42
CA GLN A 755 -39.40 -5.92 11.02
C GLN A 755 -39.49 -4.95 12.20
N ILE A 756 -38.38 -4.31 12.60
CA ILE A 756 -38.35 -3.27 13.64
C ILE A 756 -37.75 -1.97 13.07
N GLY A 757 -38.60 -0.95 12.94
CA GLY A 757 -38.25 0.26 12.20
C GLY A 757 -37.92 -0.06 10.74
N GLU A 758 -36.73 0.35 10.30
CA GLU A 758 -36.20 0.06 8.96
C GLU A 758 -35.52 -1.30 8.84
N MET A 759 -35.29 -2.00 9.96
CA MET A 759 -34.53 -3.26 10.02
C MET A 759 -35.47 -4.47 9.89
N PHE A 760 -35.12 -5.39 9.01
CA PHE A 760 -35.75 -6.71 8.87
C PHE A 760 -34.76 -7.78 9.33
N TYR A 761 -35.20 -8.62 10.27
CA TYR A 761 -34.50 -9.78 10.78
C TYR A 761 -35.17 -11.04 10.23
N ILE A 762 -34.37 -12.01 9.79
CA ILE A 762 -34.82 -13.34 9.36
C ILE A 762 -34.05 -14.33 10.23
N LEU A 763 -34.74 -15.02 11.11
CA LEU A 763 -34.18 -15.82 12.19
C LEU A 763 -34.35 -17.31 11.85
N CYS A 764 -33.27 -18.10 11.90
CA CYS A 764 -33.35 -19.54 11.71
C CYS A 764 -33.88 -20.23 12.98
N GLU A 765 -34.79 -21.17 12.81
CA GLU A 765 -35.43 -21.96 13.89
C GLU A 765 -35.16 -23.47 13.77
N ASP A 766 -34.21 -23.85 12.91
CA ASP A 766 -33.77 -25.23 12.69
C ASP A 766 -32.67 -25.70 13.65
N GLY A 767 -32.10 -24.77 14.43
CA GLY A 767 -30.98 -25.00 15.35
C GLY A 767 -29.63 -24.49 14.83
N SER A 768 -29.57 -23.95 13.61
CA SER A 768 -28.32 -23.41 13.02
C SER A 768 -27.82 -22.10 13.63
N ASN A 769 -28.65 -21.44 14.47
CA ASN A 769 -28.40 -20.11 15.03
C ASN A 769 -28.05 -19.02 13.99
N ALA A 770 -28.37 -19.24 12.71
CA ALA A 770 -28.15 -18.26 11.66
C ALA A 770 -29.23 -17.17 11.65
N THR A 771 -28.89 -16.00 11.11
CA THR A 771 -29.79 -14.85 10.97
C THR A 771 -29.35 -13.95 9.83
N ILE A 772 -30.30 -13.40 9.06
CA ILE A 772 -30.07 -12.25 8.18
C ILE A 772 -30.69 -10.98 8.77
N VAL A 773 -29.97 -9.87 8.65
CA VAL A 773 -30.40 -8.53 9.07
C VAL A 773 -30.30 -7.57 7.87
N ILE A 774 -31.42 -7.02 7.39
CA ILE A 774 -31.50 -6.12 6.23
C ILE A 774 -32.03 -4.76 6.67
N ASN A 775 -31.34 -3.66 6.36
CA ASN A 775 -31.91 -2.32 6.46
C ASN A 775 -32.60 -1.95 5.14
N SER A 776 -33.91 -1.67 5.19
CA SER A 776 -34.74 -1.40 4.01
C SER A 776 -34.52 -0.03 3.35
N THR A 777 -33.99 0.96 4.08
CA THR A 777 -33.73 2.32 3.57
C THR A 777 -32.33 2.43 2.96
N SER A 778 -31.32 1.86 3.62
CA SER A 778 -29.96 1.82 3.12
C SER A 778 -29.76 0.71 2.08
N GLY A 779 -30.47 -0.40 2.21
CA GLY A 779 -30.29 -1.63 1.43
C GLY A 779 -29.16 -2.52 1.94
N ILE A 780 -28.44 -2.16 3.02
CA ILE A 780 -27.33 -3.00 3.53
C ILE A 780 -27.90 -4.21 4.27
N SER A 781 -27.35 -5.39 3.98
CA SER A 781 -27.67 -6.66 4.63
C SER A 781 -26.45 -7.27 5.32
N ASN A 782 -26.65 -8.00 6.41
CA ASN A 782 -25.64 -8.83 7.08
C ASN A 782 -26.23 -10.24 7.24
N ALA A 783 -25.48 -11.28 6.86
CA ALA A 783 -25.75 -12.64 7.32
C ALA A 783 -24.80 -12.97 8.48
N ILE A 784 -25.31 -13.62 9.52
CA ILE A 784 -24.56 -13.99 10.72
C ILE A 784 -24.96 -15.40 11.19
N ILE A 785 -23.99 -16.18 11.66
CA ILE A 785 -24.18 -17.36 12.53
C ILE A 785 -23.81 -16.93 13.93
N ILE A 786 -24.51 -17.44 14.95
CA ILE A 786 -24.26 -17.12 16.35
C ILE A 786 -23.79 -18.38 17.05
N ASP A 787 -22.55 -18.37 17.49
CA ASP A 787 -21.91 -19.50 18.17
C ASP A 787 -20.89 -18.96 19.21
N ASP A 788 -20.74 -19.65 20.35
CA ASP A 788 -19.94 -19.18 21.50
C ASP A 788 -20.14 -17.69 21.87
N ASP A 789 -21.39 -17.23 21.94
CA ASP A 789 -21.80 -15.83 22.16
C ASP A 789 -21.21 -14.79 21.17
N PHE A 790 -20.63 -15.25 20.06
CA PHE A 790 -20.09 -14.42 18.98
C PHE A 790 -20.91 -14.58 17.69
N ALA A 791 -21.11 -13.47 16.96
CA ALA A 791 -21.75 -13.49 15.66
C ALA A 791 -20.72 -13.51 14.52
N TYR A 792 -20.48 -14.71 14.01
CA TYR A 792 -19.68 -15.03 12.83
C TYR A 792 -20.39 -14.51 11.58
N LYS A 793 -19.78 -13.57 10.85
CA LYS A 793 -20.36 -12.96 9.64
C LYS A 793 -20.17 -13.77 8.35
N GLY A 794 -19.26 -14.72 8.38
CA GLY A 794 -18.70 -15.32 7.18
C GLY A 794 -18.44 -16.81 7.29
N SER A 795 -17.40 -17.25 6.61
CA SER A 795 -17.12 -18.66 6.40
C SER A 795 -16.16 -19.24 7.43
N LEU A 796 -16.42 -20.49 7.81
CA LEU A 796 -15.73 -21.25 8.84
C LEU A 796 -15.29 -22.61 8.28
N VAL A 797 -14.05 -23.01 8.55
CA VAL A 797 -13.52 -24.33 8.21
C VAL A 797 -13.01 -25.00 9.50
N PRO A 798 -13.65 -26.08 9.98
CA PRO A 798 -13.20 -26.81 11.16
C PRO A 798 -11.83 -27.46 10.93
N THR A 799 -10.86 -27.07 11.75
CA THR A 799 -9.45 -27.48 11.71
C THR A 799 -8.94 -28.14 12.99
N SER A 800 -9.78 -28.30 14.01
CA SER A 800 -9.46 -28.93 15.32
C SER A 800 -8.69 -30.25 15.23
N CYS A 801 -8.96 -31.07 14.20
CA CYS A 801 -8.34 -32.38 14.03
C CYS A 801 -6.92 -32.39 13.41
N ASP A 802 -6.35 -31.25 12.99
CA ASP A 802 -5.11 -31.24 12.21
C ASP A 802 -3.93 -30.53 12.90
N CYS A 803 -2.90 -31.30 13.24
CA CYS A 803 -1.69 -30.83 13.89
C CYS A 803 -0.57 -30.38 12.93
N CYS A 804 -0.68 -30.65 11.62
CA CYS A 804 0.44 -30.57 10.68
C CYS A 804 0.22 -29.65 9.47
N SER A 805 -1.03 -29.40 9.04
CA SER A 805 -1.31 -28.64 7.79
C SER A 805 -1.55 -27.14 7.95
N VAL A 806 -1.55 -26.59 9.17
CA VAL A 806 -1.65 -25.13 9.37
C VAL A 806 -0.53 -24.38 8.63
N GLY A 807 0.67 -24.98 8.55
CA GLY A 807 1.77 -24.45 7.73
C GLY A 807 1.50 -24.40 6.21
N THR A 808 0.50 -25.12 5.69
CA THR A 808 0.15 -25.11 4.26
C THR A 808 -1.02 -24.19 3.92
N THR A 809 -1.79 -23.68 4.90
CA THR A 809 -2.90 -22.71 4.66
C THR A 809 -2.49 -21.53 3.77
N PRO A 810 -1.31 -20.90 3.92
CA PRO A 810 -0.88 -19.82 3.03
C PRO A 810 -0.59 -20.29 1.60
N VAL A 811 -0.06 -21.50 1.43
CA VAL A 811 0.16 -22.14 0.11
C VAL A 811 -1.18 -22.41 -0.57
N ASP A 812 -2.16 -22.90 0.20
CA ASP A 812 -3.58 -23.02 -0.13
C ASP A 812 -4.11 -21.77 -0.85
N ILE A 813 -4.05 -20.66 -0.13
CA ILE A 813 -4.57 -19.35 -0.53
C ILE A 813 -3.82 -18.81 -1.76
N ILE A 814 -2.48 -18.88 -1.77
CA ILE A 814 -1.67 -18.42 -2.91
C ILE A 814 -2.00 -19.22 -4.19
N SER A 815 -2.17 -20.54 -4.07
CA SER A 815 -2.61 -21.42 -5.16
C SER A 815 -4.02 -21.07 -5.62
N GLY A 816 -4.94 -20.83 -4.67
CA GLY A 816 -6.29 -20.34 -4.90
C GLY A 816 -6.32 -19.08 -5.76
N ILE A 817 -5.62 -18.02 -5.33
CA ILE A 817 -5.52 -16.73 -6.03
C ILE A 817 -4.96 -16.91 -7.46
N GLY A 818 -3.89 -17.70 -7.61
CA GLY A 818 -3.30 -17.99 -8.91
C GLY A 818 -4.29 -18.68 -9.87
N ASN A 819 -5.07 -19.62 -9.35
CA ASN A 819 -6.13 -20.30 -10.09
C ASN A 819 -7.31 -19.36 -10.40
N THR A 820 -7.73 -18.50 -9.47
CA THR A 820 -8.77 -17.47 -9.67
C THR A 820 -8.36 -16.50 -10.78
N TYR A 821 -7.15 -15.94 -10.73
CA TYR A 821 -6.65 -15.04 -11.77
C TYR A 821 -6.49 -15.74 -13.13
N ALA A 822 -6.01 -16.99 -13.16
CA ALA A 822 -5.88 -17.74 -14.40
C ALA A 822 -7.24 -18.03 -15.06
N LYS A 823 -8.31 -18.21 -14.28
CA LYS A 823 -9.70 -18.24 -14.79
C LYS A 823 -10.08 -16.85 -15.32
N ILE A 824 -9.85 -15.79 -14.54
CA ILE A 824 -10.21 -14.40 -14.88
C ILE A 824 -9.53 -13.90 -16.17
N LYS A 825 -8.31 -14.34 -16.46
CA LYS A 825 -7.61 -13.94 -17.70
C LYS A 825 -8.05 -14.72 -18.96
N ARG A 826 -8.64 -15.91 -18.81
CA ARG A 826 -8.89 -16.84 -19.93
C ARG A 826 -10.28 -16.73 -20.55
N SER A 827 -11.30 -16.30 -19.80
CA SER A 827 -12.68 -16.23 -20.31
C SER A 827 -13.01 -14.84 -20.86
N SER A 828 -13.25 -14.75 -22.17
CA SER A 828 -13.71 -13.54 -22.87
C SER A 828 -15.23 -13.32 -22.80
N GLY A 829 -15.92 -14.04 -21.91
CA GLY A 829 -17.34 -13.87 -21.55
C GLY A 829 -17.46 -13.73 -20.03
N ASN A 830 -18.56 -13.12 -19.57
CA ASN A 830 -18.76 -12.63 -18.19
C ASN A 830 -18.14 -13.54 -17.13
N ILE A 831 -17.09 -13.03 -16.48
CA ILE A 831 -16.28 -13.83 -15.58
C ILE A 831 -16.93 -14.01 -14.22
N ILE A 832 -17.70 -12.99 -13.83
CA ILE A 832 -18.53 -12.97 -12.65
C ILE A 832 -19.59 -14.07 -12.76
N ASP A 833 -20.22 -14.27 -13.92
CA ASP A 833 -21.15 -15.39 -14.12
C ASP A 833 -20.47 -16.75 -13.82
N ASN A 834 -19.21 -16.97 -14.20
CA ASN A 834 -18.49 -18.21 -13.88
C ASN A 834 -18.06 -18.34 -12.41
N ILE A 835 -17.80 -17.24 -11.71
CA ILE A 835 -17.55 -17.25 -10.25
C ILE A 835 -18.87 -17.49 -9.52
N MET A 836 -19.92 -16.75 -9.87
CA MET A 836 -21.29 -16.82 -9.34
C MET A 836 -21.99 -18.16 -9.63
N ASN A 837 -21.63 -18.87 -10.71
CA ASN A 837 -22.10 -20.23 -11.02
C ASN A 837 -21.37 -21.32 -10.22
N LYS A 838 -20.21 -21.01 -9.61
CA LYS A 838 -19.51 -21.91 -8.67
C LYS A 838 -19.83 -21.62 -7.21
N ILE A 839 -20.30 -20.41 -6.95
CA ILE A 839 -20.99 -20.05 -5.72
C ILE A 839 -22.40 -20.71 -5.74
N HIS A 840 -22.96 -21.00 -4.57
CA HIS A 840 -24.20 -21.76 -4.38
C HIS A 840 -25.37 -21.34 -5.31
N PRO A 841 -26.16 -22.28 -5.90
CA PRO A 841 -27.16 -22.03 -6.97
C PRO A 841 -28.14 -20.87 -6.77
N LEU A 842 -28.45 -20.51 -5.53
CA LEU A 842 -29.25 -19.34 -5.15
C LEU A 842 -28.70 -18.01 -5.66
N THR A 843 -27.39 -17.96 -5.85
CA THR A 843 -26.64 -16.80 -6.35
C THR A 843 -27.08 -16.47 -7.76
N VAL A 844 -27.24 -17.51 -8.58
CA VAL A 844 -27.82 -17.43 -9.93
C VAL A 844 -29.31 -17.09 -9.87
N ALA A 845 -30.04 -17.58 -8.86
CA ALA A 845 -31.47 -17.25 -8.70
C ALA A 845 -31.70 -15.78 -8.29
N GLY A 846 -30.86 -15.20 -7.42
CA GLY A 846 -30.89 -13.76 -7.11
C GLY A 846 -30.60 -12.89 -8.34
N TYR A 847 -29.65 -13.32 -9.17
CA TYR A 847 -29.34 -12.70 -10.47
C TYR A 847 -30.49 -12.78 -11.48
N MET A 848 -31.18 -13.93 -11.60
CA MET A 848 -32.33 -14.07 -12.51
C MET A 848 -33.54 -13.19 -12.11
N VAL A 849 -33.66 -12.80 -10.85
CA VAL A 849 -34.81 -12.04 -10.31
C VAL A 849 -34.67 -10.52 -10.49
N SER A 850 -33.48 -9.97 -10.78
CA SER A 850 -33.30 -8.51 -10.98
C SER A 850 -34.16 -7.96 -12.13
N ASN A 851 -34.48 -8.79 -13.12
CA ASN A 851 -35.38 -8.47 -14.24
C ASN A 851 -36.88 -8.41 -13.86
N LEU A 852 -37.27 -8.83 -12.66
CA LEU A 852 -38.69 -8.94 -12.24
C LEU A 852 -39.12 -7.92 -11.17
N VAL A 853 -38.19 -7.22 -10.50
CA VAL A 853 -38.52 -6.17 -9.51
C VAL A 853 -38.70 -4.79 -10.18
N THR A 854 -39.36 -4.76 -11.33
CA THR A 854 -39.87 -3.52 -11.93
C THR A 854 -41.24 -3.15 -11.34
N GLY A 855 -41.26 -2.83 -10.04
CA GLY A 855 -42.48 -2.38 -9.37
C GLY A 855 -42.59 -2.81 -7.91
N ILE A 856 -41.80 -2.17 -7.03
CA ILE A 856 -42.17 -2.12 -5.62
C ILE A 856 -43.54 -1.41 -5.56
N ALA A 857 -44.57 -2.16 -5.12
CA ALA A 857 -45.99 -1.80 -5.17
C ALA A 857 -46.69 -1.84 -6.56
N GLY A 858 -46.79 -3.04 -7.15
CA GLY A 858 -48.11 -3.52 -7.60
C GLY A 858 -48.26 -4.01 -9.04
N LYS A 859 -48.30 -5.36 -9.21
CA LYS A 859 -49.43 -6.07 -9.84
C LYS A 859 -49.30 -7.59 -9.72
N ILE A 860 -50.39 -8.18 -9.24
CA ILE A 860 -50.88 -9.57 -9.29
C ILE A 860 -50.04 -10.57 -10.12
N VAL A 861 -49.63 -11.64 -9.41
CA VAL A 861 -49.42 -13.03 -9.84
C VAL A 861 -49.92 -13.40 -11.25
N THR A 862 -49.01 -13.80 -12.14
CA THR A 862 -49.16 -14.99 -13.00
C THR A 862 -47.83 -15.37 -13.69
N GLY A 863 -47.39 -16.63 -13.55
CA GLY A 863 -46.88 -17.40 -14.69
C GLY A 863 -45.39 -17.34 -15.08
N SER A 864 -44.47 -17.73 -14.18
CA SER A 864 -43.39 -18.71 -14.49
C SER A 864 -42.59 -19.02 -13.21
N LEU A 865 -42.35 -20.30 -12.93
CA LEU A 865 -41.65 -20.75 -11.71
C LEU A 865 -40.13 -20.80 -11.92
N THR A 866 -39.42 -19.83 -11.36
CA THR A 866 -38.02 -19.97 -10.90
C THR A 866 -37.89 -19.30 -9.53
N LEU A 867 -38.05 -20.12 -8.48
CA LEU A 867 -38.00 -19.71 -7.08
C LEU A 867 -36.54 -19.60 -6.61
N GLY A 868 -36.25 -18.60 -5.76
CA GLY A 868 -34.95 -18.43 -5.13
C GLY A 868 -35.06 -17.58 -3.87
N LEU A 869 -34.10 -17.71 -2.95
CA LEU A 869 -34.16 -17.07 -1.64
C LEU A 869 -34.48 -15.57 -1.68
N ALA A 870 -33.84 -14.81 -2.58
CA ALA A 870 -34.06 -13.37 -2.68
C ALA A 870 -35.48 -12.99 -3.13
N SER A 871 -36.12 -13.77 -4.03
CA SER A 871 -37.52 -13.53 -4.40
C SER A 871 -38.48 -14.01 -3.31
N THR A 872 -38.19 -15.11 -2.61
CA THR A 872 -38.97 -15.54 -1.45
C THR A 872 -38.89 -14.48 -0.33
N ILE A 873 -37.69 -14.04 0.05
CA ILE A 873 -37.47 -12.99 1.07
C ILE A 873 -38.14 -11.67 0.65
N GLY A 874 -37.93 -11.20 -0.57
CA GLY A 874 -38.58 -9.99 -1.08
C GLY A 874 -40.11 -10.09 -1.10
N THR A 875 -40.65 -11.26 -1.45
CA THR A 875 -42.09 -11.54 -1.41
C THR A 875 -42.60 -11.62 0.02
N MET A 876 -41.87 -12.21 0.96
CA MET A 876 -42.22 -12.28 2.38
C MET A 876 -42.17 -10.91 3.05
N MET A 877 -41.15 -10.09 2.77
CA MET A 877 -41.10 -8.68 3.19
C MET A 877 -42.26 -7.87 2.58
N GLY A 878 -42.62 -8.16 1.32
CA GLY A 878 -43.79 -7.59 0.65
C GLY A 878 -45.12 -8.01 1.27
N ILE A 879 -45.28 -9.29 1.64
CA ILE A 879 -46.45 -9.84 2.35
C ILE A 879 -46.52 -9.27 3.77
N HIS A 880 -45.40 -9.14 4.47
CA HIS A 880 -45.32 -8.49 5.78
C HIS A 880 -45.73 -7.01 5.69
N GLY A 881 -45.22 -6.27 4.70
CA GLY A 881 -45.63 -4.90 4.42
C GLY A 881 -47.11 -4.75 4.01
N ALA A 882 -47.63 -5.69 3.22
CA ALA A 882 -49.05 -5.75 2.87
C ALA A 882 -49.92 -6.09 4.09
N GLY A 883 -49.48 -7.01 4.95
CA GLY A 883 -50.09 -7.33 6.24
C GLY A 883 -50.11 -6.11 7.17
N ASN A 884 -49.06 -5.28 7.16
CA ASN A 884 -49.03 -4.01 7.89
C ASN A 884 -50.08 -3.02 7.36
N TYR A 885 -50.21 -2.87 6.04
CA TYR A 885 -51.26 -2.03 5.43
C TYR A 885 -52.68 -2.56 5.72
N ILE A 886 -52.85 -3.89 5.69
CA ILE A 886 -54.10 -4.60 5.98
C ILE A 886 -54.49 -4.40 7.45
N LYS A 887 -53.64 -4.75 8.42
CA LYS A 887 -53.93 -4.62 9.86
C LYS A 887 -54.30 -3.19 10.26
N ASN A 888 -53.60 -2.18 9.72
CA ASN A 888 -53.90 -0.78 10.00
C ASN A 888 -55.23 -0.30 9.40
N LYS A 889 -55.90 -1.12 8.60
CA LYS A 889 -57.16 -0.81 7.88
C LYS A 889 -58.34 -1.69 8.33
N PHE A 890 -58.07 -2.89 8.85
CA PHE A 890 -59.04 -3.68 9.61
C PHE A 890 -59.12 -3.15 11.05
N VAL A 891 -60.16 -2.35 11.32
CA VAL A 891 -60.28 -1.59 12.57
C VAL A 891 -60.78 -2.43 13.75
N ASP A 892 -61.46 -3.56 13.48
CA ASP A 892 -61.96 -4.47 14.52
C ASP A 892 -60.93 -5.56 14.84
N LYS A 893 -60.68 -5.76 16.14
CA LYS A 893 -59.75 -6.80 16.63
C LYS A 893 -60.28 -8.21 16.43
N LYS A 894 -61.59 -8.40 16.26
CA LYS A 894 -62.19 -9.70 15.93
C LYS A 894 -61.73 -10.21 14.57
N ASP A 895 -61.79 -9.36 13.55
CA ASP A 895 -61.36 -9.72 12.18
C ASP A 895 -59.85 -10.01 12.14
N TRP A 896 -59.07 -9.29 12.95
CA TRP A 896 -57.63 -9.53 13.12
C TRP A 896 -57.32 -10.81 13.91
N HIS A 897 -58.09 -11.14 14.96
CA HIS A 897 -57.94 -12.41 15.68
C HIS A 897 -58.25 -13.59 14.74
N TRP A 898 -59.37 -13.55 14.00
CA TRP A 898 -59.71 -14.56 13.00
C TRP A 898 -58.63 -14.74 11.94
N ALA A 899 -58.11 -13.61 11.40
CA ALA A 899 -57.02 -13.65 10.42
C ALA A 899 -55.73 -14.23 11.02
N TYR A 900 -55.41 -13.93 12.28
CA TYR A 900 -54.27 -14.55 12.96
C TYR A 900 -54.53 -16.05 13.15
N GLU A 901 -55.65 -16.45 13.77
CA GLU A 901 -56.05 -17.84 14.00
C GLU A 901 -56.01 -18.73 12.74
N HIS A 902 -56.37 -18.19 11.57
CA HIS A 902 -56.47 -18.94 10.30
C HIS A 902 -55.26 -18.76 9.35
N VAL A 903 -54.36 -17.82 9.64
CA VAL A 903 -53.12 -17.55 8.86
C VAL A 903 -51.87 -17.66 9.77
N ALA A 904 -52.03 -18.11 11.01
CA ALA A 904 -50.98 -18.10 12.03
C ALA A 904 -49.81 -19.01 11.65
N PHE A 905 -48.63 -18.41 11.76
CA PHE A 905 -47.43 -19.10 12.23
C PHE A 905 -47.78 -19.79 13.56
N THR A 906 -47.71 -21.12 13.60
CA THR A 906 -48.17 -21.97 14.73
C THR A 906 -47.27 -21.89 15.98
N ARG A 907 -46.51 -20.81 16.15
CA ARG A 907 -45.47 -20.60 17.17
C ARG A 907 -45.47 -19.15 17.66
N ASP A 908 -44.92 -18.93 18.85
CA ASP A 908 -44.66 -17.58 19.38
C ASP A 908 -43.93 -16.73 18.34
N GLY A 909 -44.51 -15.57 18.04
CA GLY A 909 -44.19 -14.82 16.83
C GLY A 909 -43.81 -13.37 17.08
N TYR A 910 -43.41 -12.70 16.01
CA TYR A 910 -43.17 -11.26 16.00
C TYR A 910 -43.98 -10.61 14.89
N MET A 911 -44.59 -9.45 15.17
CA MET A 911 -45.01 -8.49 14.13
C MET A 911 -44.96 -7.06 14.68
N GLN A 912 -44.53 -6.09 13.85
CA GLN A 912 -44.75 -4.65 14.08
C GLN A 912 -44.24 -4.08 15.43
N GLY A 913 -43.06 -4.49 15.87
CA GLY A 913 -42.52 -4.07 17.16
C GLY A 913 -43.25 -4.70 18.34
N LYS A 914 -44.00 -5.79 18.13
CA LYS A 914 -44.62 -6.58 19.20
C LYS A 914 -44.18 -8.03 19.14
N LYS A 915 -43.92 -8.61 20.32
CA LYS A 915 -43.82 -10.06 20.51
C LYS A 915 -45.21 -10.62 20.81
N PHE A 916 -45.50 -11.78 20.23
CA PHE A 916 -46.76 -12.52 20.39
C PHE A 916 -46.44 -13.84 21.11
N PHE A 917 -47.06 -14.06 22.25
CA PHE A 917 -47.01 -15.32 22.99
C PHE A 917 -48.32 -16.06 22.74
N ASN A 918 -48.28 -17.17 22.03
CA ASN A 918 -49.45 -17.94 21.65
C ASN A 918 -49.94 -18.78 22.84
N ILE A 919 -51.26 -18.89 22.96
CA ILE A 919 -51.94 -19.63 24.02
C ILE A 919 -52.84 -20.67 23.33
N PRO A 920 -52.37 -21.93 23.18
CA PRO A 920 -53.16 -22.99 22.57
C PRO A 920 -54.39 -23.32 23.42
N LYS A 921 -55.50 -23.65 22.75
CA LYS A 921 -56.73 -24.16 23.37
C LYS A 921 -56.98 -25.63 23.02
N ASP A 922 -57.83 -26.27 23.82
CA ASP A 922 -58.23 -27.68 23.66
C ASP A 922 -58.98 -27.97 22.34
N ASP A 923 -59.55 -26.95 21.68
CA ASP A 923 -60.23 -27.05 20.38
C ASP A 923 -59.28 -26.91 19.17
N GLY A 924 -57.98 -26.71 19.41
CA GLY A 924 -56.96 -26.51 18.37
C GLY A 924 -56.82 -25.06 17.89
N THR A 925 -57.60 -24.12 18.44
CA THR A 925 -57.45 -22.67 18.19
C THR A 925 -56.39 -22.05 19.11
N TYR A 926 -56.04 -20.79 18.87
CA TYR A 926 -55.05 -20.04 19.65
C TYR A 926 -55.59 -18.66 20.05
N ASP A 927 -55.47 -18.33 21.32
CA ASP A 927 -55.44 -16.94 21.78
C ASP A 927 -53.97 -16.47 21.85
N TYR A 928 -53.70 -15.20 22.11
CA TYR A 928 -52.32 -14.71 22.24
C TYR A 928 -52.18 -13.49 23.16
N VAL A 929 -51.00 -13.32 23.74
CA VAL A 929 -50.57 -12.04 24.36
C VAL A 929 -49.70 -11.27 23.39
N GLU A 930 -50.13 -10.09 22.95
CA GLU A 930 -49.25 -9.14 22.24
C GLU A 930 -48.58 -8.18 23.23
N VAL A 931 -47.27 -7.99 23.10
CA VAL A 931 -46.44 -7.15 23.98
C VAL A 931 -45.54 -6.25 23.16
N THR A 932 -45.68 -4.94 23.34
CA THR A 932 -44.85 -3.94 22.65
C THR A 932 -43.38 -4.05 23.09
N ILE A 933 -42.45 -4.08 22.12
CA ILE A 933 -41.00 -4.09 22.33
C ILE A 933 -40.52 -2.63 22.27
N ASN A 934 -39.84 -2.18 23.31
CA ASN A 934 -39.26 -0.84 23.38
C ASN A 934 -37.98 -0.73 22.52
N PRO A 935 -37.54 0.49 22.15
CA PRO A 935 -36.29 0.68 21.40
C PRO A 935 -35.03 0.13 22.09
N ASP A 936 -35.01 -0.08 23.41
CA ASP A 936 -33.88 -0.70 24.12
C ASP A 936 -33.96 -2.25 24.19
N GLY A 937 -34.90 -2.84 23.45
CA GLY A 937 -35.23 -4.27 23.46
C GLY A 937 -36.09 -4.72 24.63
N SER A 938 -36.43 -3.85 25.61
CA SER A 938 -37.25 -4.28 26.75
C SER A 938 -38.70 -4.58 26.36
N LEU A 939 -39.29 -5.61 26.97
CA LEU A 939 -40.69 -5.96 26.78
C LEU A 939 -41.57 -5.05 27.65
N ASN A 940 -42.43 -4.27 27.02
CA ASN A 940 -43.32 -3.34 27.71
C ASN A 940 -44.51 -4.08 28.35
N ARG A 941 -44.25 -4.72 29.49
CA ARG A 941 -45.25 -5.42 30.32
C ARG A 941 -46.43 -4.53 30.74
N ASN A 942 -46.28 -3.20 30.73
CA ASN A 942 -47.36 -2.25 31.05
C ASN A 942 -48.32 -2.02 29.86
N ASP A 943 -48.01 -2.56 28.67
CA ASP A 943 -48.83 -2.47 27.46
C ASP A 943 -49.18 -3.84 26.86
N ALA A 944 -48.97 -4.91 27.62
CA ALA A 944 -49.34 -6.26 27.21
C ALA A 944 -50.88 -6.42 27.12
N LEU A 945 -51.35 -6.95 25.99
CA LEU A 945 -52.76 -7.25 25.75
C LEU A 945 -52.94 -8.74 25.47
N TYR A 946 -53.83 -9.38 26.23
CA TYR A 946 -54.40 -10.67 25.86
C TYR A 946 -55.49 -10.45 24.80
N VAL A 947 -55.42 -11.17 23.69
CA VAL A 947 -56.39 -11.15 22.59
C VAL A 947 -56.92 -12.56 22.38
N GLY A 948 -58.24 -12.71 22.35
CA GLY A 948 -58.91 -13.96 22.04
C GLY A 948 -60.18 -13.73 21.22
N ASP A 949 -60.87 -14.81 20.84
CA ASP A 949 -62.03 -14.73 19.93
C ASP A 949 -63.10 -13.74 20.45
N GLY A 950 -63.25 -12.63 19.71
CA GLY A 950 -64.21 -11.57 20.01
C GLY A 950 -63.89 -10.67 21.21
N TYR A 951 -62.74 -10.80 21.90
CA TYR A 951 -62.40 -9.94 23.04
C TYR A 951 -60.91 -9.58 23.19
N THR A 952 -60.63 -8.54 23.95
CA THR A 952 -59.26 -8.12 24.29
C THR A 952 -59.21 -7.59 25.72
N LYS A 953 -58.24 -8.06 26.50
CA LYS A 953 -58.00 -7.66 27.89
C LYS A 953 -56.59 -7.09 28.02
N LYS A 954 -56.45 -5.90 28.62
CA LYS A 954 -55.14 -5.38 29.03
C LYS A 954 -54.67 -6.10 30.30
N LEU A 955 -53.43 -6.58 30.30
CA LEU A 955 -52.85 -7.30 31.43
C LEU A 955 -52.14 -6.34 32.39
N SER A 956 -52.21 -6.62 33.68
CA SER A 956 -51.33 -6.02 34.68
C SER A 956 -49.91 -6.60 34.59
N LYS A 957 -48.91 -5.85 35.04
CA LYS A 957 -47.51 -6.33 35.05
C LYS A 957 -47.36 -7.68 35.77
N SER A 958 -48.08 -7.91 36.87
CA SER A 958 -48.11 -9.20 37.57
C SER A 958 -48.71 -10.34 36.74
N GLU A 959 -49.81 -10.10 36.01
CA GLU A 959 -50.41 -11.12 35.13
C GLU A 959 -49.49 -11.49 33.97
N THR A 960 -48.67 -10.55 33.44
CA THR A 960 -47.74 -10.88 32.34
C THR A 960 -46.75 -11.99 32.68
N TYR A 961 -46.37 -12.17 33.95
CA TYR A 961 -45.48 -13.25 34.38
C TYR A 961 -46.11 -14.65 34.32
N GLN A 962 -47.43 -14.75 34.17
CA GLN A 962 -48.12 -16.02 33.92
C GLN A 962 -47.94 -16.51 32.47
N TYR A 963 -47.58 -15.61 31.55
CA TYR A 963 -47.45 -15.89 30.13
C TYR A 963 -45.98 -15.85 29.66
N PHE A 964 -45.13 -14.97 30.23
CA PHE A 964 -43.71 -14.88 29.88
C PHE A 964 -42.84 -14.31 31.00
N THR A 965 -41.63 -14.87 31.17
CA THR A 965 -40.63 -14.47 32.18
C THR A 965 -39.56 -13.51 31.64
N GLU A 966 -39.41 -13.39 30.32
CA GLU A 966 -38.45 -12.49 29.67
C GLU A 966 -38.68 -11.00 30.03
N GLU A 967 -37.64 -10.25 30.40
CA GLU A 967 -37.71 -8.78 30.55
C GLU A 967 -37.26 -8.01 29.30
N LYS A 968 -36.51 -8.68 28.42
CA LYS A 968 -36.06 -8.15 27.14
C LYS A 968 -36.29 -9.16 26.04
N TRP A 969 -36.73 -8.67 24.89
CA TRP A 969 -36.65 -9.41 23.65
C TRP A 969 -35.23 -9.30 23.11
N THR A 970 -34.58 -10.46 22.94
CA THR A 970 -33.38 -10.61 22.14
C THR A 970 -33.74 -11.46 20.93
N ALA A 971 -33.41 -10.99 19.74
CA ALA A 971 -33.30 -11.90 18.59
C ALA A 971 -32.10 -12.82 18.89
N CYS A 972 -32.39 -14.07 19.29
CA CYS A 972 -31.47 -15.21 19.45
C CYS A 972 -30.03 -14.86 19.89
N ASN A 973 -29.82 -14.23 21.04
CA ASN A 973 -28.48 -13.87 21.57
C ASN A 973 -27.56 -13.04 20.63
N ILE A 974 -28.09 -12.45 19.55
CA ILE A 974 -27.31 -11.62 18.62
C ILE A 974 -26.58 -10.49 19.40
N PRO A 975 -25.26 -10.27 19.20
CA PRO A 975 -24.53 -9.20 19.87
C PRO A 975 -25.13 -7.79 19.66
N ARG A 976 -25.01 -6.93 20.68
CA ARG A 976 -25.60 -5.58 20.75
C ARG A 976 -25.07 -4.55 19.72
N LYS A 977 -24.14 -4.94 18.85
CA LYS A 977 -23.76 -4.13 17.67
C LYS A 977 -24.57 -4.47 16.41
N TYR A 978 -25.39 -5.53 16.48
CA TYR A 978 -26.29 -5.99 15.42
C TYR A 978 -27.76 -5.99 15.89
N GLN A 979 -28.01 -6.12 17.20
CA GLN A 979 -29.26 -5.70 17.84
C GLN A 979 -29.17 -4.21 18.22
N ILE A 980 -30.25 -3.45 17.96
CA ILE A 980 -30.54 -2.09 18.46
C ILE A 980 -30.05 -0.91 17.57
N TYR A 981 -31.04 -0.03 17.39
CA TYR A 981 -31.22 1.14 16.55
C TYR A 981 -30.15 2.24 16.66
N GLU A 982 -30.03 3.00 15.57
CA GLU A 982 -29.19 4.19 15.38
C GLU A 982 -27.67 3.99 15.53
N VAL A 983 -27.02 3.79 14.37
CA VAL A 983 -25.76 4.52 14.11
C VAL A 983 -26.14 5.74 13.29
N PRO A 984 -25.79 6.97 13.71
CA PRO A 984 -26.21 8.17 13.00
C PRO A 984 -25.60 8.22 11.61
N TYR A 985 -26.41 8.58 10.61
CA TYR A 985 -25.90 9.14 9.36
C TYR A 985 -25.51 10.61 9.60
N PRO A 986 -24.23 10.99 9.51
CA PRO A 986 -23.88 12.34 9.11
C PRO A 986 -24.16 12.47 7.60
N LEU A 987 -24.88 13.53 7.22
CA LEU A 987 -25.07 13.94 5.82
C LEU A 987 -23.74 14.36 5.15
#